data_AF-A0AAU7CJK6-F1
#
_entry.id   AF-A0AAU7CJK6-F1
#
_cell.length_a   1.000
_cell.length_b   1.000
_cell.length_c   1.000
_cell.angle_alpha   90.00
_cell.angle_beta   90.00
_cell.angle_gamma   90.00
#
_symmetry.space_group_name_H-M   'P 1'
#
loop_
_entity.id
_entity.type
_entity.pdbx_description
1 polymer ?
#
loop_
_entity_poly.entity_id
_entity_poly.type
_entity_poly.pdbx_seq_one_letter_code
_entity_poly.pdbx_strand_id
1 'polypeptide(L)'
;MPDLLNGLPAAFVVSGTVWLTLGLATARLLRRRPARAHSLLTLATMGALTTPLLVILVQQANWGVLPAVPAPLLAAADTPAEPEATNSPRERHAQPARPAIIHPVTISSSPRPTIAPSTAPERPWRTIGLVLWFTVSAALVLRLLADIIAGWRTVQRSRATADAAWVHALCGASKRIGGSRQLQPRLQMSTAVTSPALWGWSRPATILIPESATLPGNCEAVFCHELAHLRRRDHWTALLAELLVCILPWHPLAWATRLGMGECAEEACDDWAVACGCPPIEYAETLVGLTPTATPALMVAAVSRHSPLAIRVRRLLAGRFHSPRLGRGWIAGATLGTVALATTWALWQPRNAVAKTDHFTDDAPTQAIAQEEPTPTAEVRRLRVMVLDPEDKPIPDVKIHALTLTEDKGVVKVNRDSVTNAAGVTEVELPKTALRLELRASKPPSGSRFAGWEIPERMSGEEIPAEFTFRLESAVSAGCRILDEQGKPIPSAKVRVWLSHARQPASNRGQWSDLIELTERDNPVLTDAEGRWHIDNVPDRAHLSLTLFVSHDDYVTDDFSGDAQRAAGITGATLRQGTATLTLKRGVIVSGRVTAPNGKPIQNAIIVQGDVPNIAGKPTEFLTDAAGRYRLPAVAPREAILTVVAPGWAPQMRRVNLQHEPPQQDFRMEPGKAIRLRIIDSAGESIPKANVRLIGWQGTDSLRNTAHPDMHDTKISRQTDRDGLWKWTWAPDEPVKLRVDLKGYARSEFDISGGEPTRTIVLKREHRITGRVTDAVTGAPIPAFHVIPINVSRKEFRIAERNQLESGREGRLNYLATHTDQSVQLRVEAKGYTTQDGPKFRVGDDGPLTQDFRLRPSPPITGSILDASGQPVAKVEVILATPTQYAKLTMPNNNHKIITDASGTFTFPDPAEPWAVLAQTDSGYAIAEFPAGHHDAGSLRLQPWASVRGRFRELGRPVPGVQIILEPDRLNGPSRPRIEGKLGTVTDADGRFEFPRVLPGLVTVQSYLKAESGTTFHPGAIKPLDLQPGQRAEVWTSEGPGRP
;
A
#
# COMPACT_ATOMS: atom_id res chain seq x y z
N MET A 1 -42.70 3.65 25.13
CA MET A 1 -41.27 3.48 25.49
C MET A 1 -40.42 2.73 24.45
N PRO A 2 -40.93 1.73 23.67
CA PRO A 2 -40.10 1.00 22.69
C PRO A 2 -39.66 1.82 21.47
N ASP A 3 -40.45 2.82 21.03
CA ASP A 3 -40.16 3.59 19.82
C ASP A 3 -38.98 4.57 19.94
N LEU A 4 -38.58 4.90 21.19
CA LEU A 4 -37.44 5.76 21.48
C LEU A 4 -36.09 5.13 21.12
N LEU A 5 -36.00 3.79 21.15
CA LEU A 5 -34.78 3.03 20.89
C LEU A 5 -34.49 2.83 19.39
N ASN A 6 -35.48 3.02 18.52
CA ASN A 6 -35.36 2.73 17.08
C ASN A 6 -34.56 3.80 16.29
N GLY A 7 -34.47 5.05 16.78
CA GLY A 7 -33.74 6.15 16.12
C GLY A 7 -32.39 6.51 16.75
N LEU A 8 -32.13 6.04 17.97
CA LEU A 8 -30.94 6.36 18.77
C LEU A 8 -29.62 6.04 18.06
N PRO A 9 -29.40 4.84 17.47
CA PRO A 9 -28.13 4.51 16.83
C PRO A 9 -27.83 5.39 15.60
N ALA A 10 -28.85 5.72 14.81
CA ALA A 10 -28.69 6.52 13.59
C ALA A 10 -28.30 7.98 13.91
N ALA A 11 -28.93 8.58 14.93
CA ALA A 11 -28.61 9.93 15.37
C ALA A 11 -27.19 10.04 15.96
N PHE A 12 -26.78 9.06 16.78
CA PHE A 12 -25.41 9.00 17.32
C PHE A 12 -24.35 8.83 16.23
N VAL A 13 -24.64 8.03 15.19
CA VAL A 13 -23.71 7.81 14.07
C VAL A 13 -23.55 9.08 13.24
N VAL A 14 -24.64 9.72 12.80
CA VAL A 14 -24.55 10.90 11.91
C VAL A 14 -23.99 12.11 12.65
N SER A 15 -24.58 12.50 13.79
CA SER A 15 -24.10 13.66 14.55
C SER A 15 -22.72 13.43 15.14
N GLY A 16 -22.42 12.21 15.62
CA GLY A 16 -21.10 11.85 16.10
C GLY A 16 -20.04 11.94 15.01
N THR A 17 -20.33 11.46 13.80
CA THR A 17 -19.41 11.57 12.66
C THR A 17 -19.07 13.02 12.33
N VAL A 18 -20.07 13.90 12.26
CA VAL A 18 -19.88 15.33 11.94
C VAL A 18 -19.02 16.04 12.99
N TRP A 19 -19.29 15.82 14.27
CA TRP A 19 -18.50 16.43 15.34
C TRP A 19 -17.05 15.94 15.35
N LEU A 20 -16.84 14.63 15.25
CA LEU A 20 -15.51 14.05 15.30
C LEU A 20 -14.68 14.40 14.06
N THR A 21 -15.29 14.45 12.87
CA THR A 21 -14.61 14.93 11.65
C THR A 21 -14.21 16.40 11.77
N LEU A 22 -15.13 17.28 12.22
CA LEU A 22 -14.84 18.70 12.41
C LEU A 22 -13.74 18.90 13.47
N GLY A 23 -13.80 18.18 14.58
CA GLY A 23 -12.78 18.20 15.63
C GLY A 23 -11.40 17.79 15.12
N LEU A 24 -11.32 16.66 14.42
CA LEU A 24 -10.06 16.16 13.85
C LEU A 24 -9.50 17.09 12.76
N ALA A 25 -10.35 17.63 11.89
CA ALA A 25 -9.94 18.57 10.85
C ALA A 25 -9.41 19.88 11.44
N THR A 26 -10.13 20.46 12.41
CA THR A 26 -9.72 21.70 13.07
C THR A 26 -8.48 21.51 13.94
N ALA A 27 -8.34 20.37 14.62
CA ALA A 27 -7.12 19.99 15.34
C ALA A 27 -5.92 19.90 14.41
N ARG A 28 -6.09 19.32 13.21
CA ARG A 28 -5.01 19.23 12.22
C ARG A 28 -4.61 20.59 11.65
N LEU A 29 -5.56 21.50 11.46
CA LEU A 29 -5.27 22.90 11.10
C LEU A 29 -4.51 23.63 12.23
N LEU A 30 -4.85 23.33 13.48
CA LEU A 30 -4.20 23.88 14.67
C LEU A 30 -3.05 23.03 15.20
N ARG A 31 -2.47 22.11 14.40
CA ARG A 31 -1.36 21.24 14.84
C ARG A 31 -0.12 21.99 15.34
N ARG A 32 0.02 23.27 14.98
CA ARG A 32 1.09 24.14 15.50
C ARG A 32 0.78 24.68 16.90
N ARG A 33 -0.46 24.60 17.36
CA ARG A 33 -0.93 25.10 18.66
C ARG A 33 -1.65 23.96 19.41
N PRO A 34 -0.91 22.99 19.96
CA PRO A 34 -1.46 21.73 20.47
C PRO A 34 -2.50 21.94 21.59
N ALA A 35 -2.30 22.93 22.46
CA ALA A 35 -3.28 23.27 23.49
C ALA A 35 -4.65 23.67 22.90
N ARG A 36 -4.67 24.38 21.76
CA ARG A 36 -5.92 24.77 21.09
C ARG A 36 -6.53 23.60 20.34
N ALA A 37 -5.70 22.82 19.64
CA ALA A 37 -6.14 21.58 18.98
C ALA A 37 -6.81 20.61 19.98
N HIS A 38 -6.17 20.38 21.12
CA HIS A 38 -6.73 19.58 22.21
C HIS A 38 -8.07 20.14 22.71
N SER A 39 -8.19 21.46 22.89
CA SER A 39 -9.44 22.07 23.35
C SER A 39 -10.59 21.86 22.36
N LEU A 40 -10.33 21.92 21.05
CA LEU A 40 -11.35 21.65 20.03
C LEU A 40 -11.72 20.18 19.93
N LEU A 41 -10.76 19.25 20.08
CA LEU A 41 -11.07 17.81 20.15
C LEU A 41 -11.92 17.47 21.38
N THR A 42 -11.65 18.14 22.50
CA THR A 42 -12.47 17.99 23.72
C THR A 42 -13.90 18.47 23.47
N LEU A 43 -14.06 19.67 22.90
CA LEU A 43 -15.38 20.23 22.56
C LEU A 43 -16.12 19.38 21.52
N ALA A 44 -15.42 18.87 20.51
CA ALA A 44 -15.99 17.95 19.52
C ALA A 44 -16.46 16.65 20.15
N THR A 45 -15.69 16.09 21.10
CA THR A 45 -16.10 14.89 21.84
C THR A 45 -17.35 15.17 22.68
N MET A 46 -17.40 16.32 23.38
CA MET A 46 -18.61 16.74 24.10
C MET A 46 -19.80 16.95 23.16
N GLY A 47 -19.59 17.57 22.00
CA GLY A 47 -20.60 17.77 20.95
C GLY A 47 -21.15 16.44 20.42
N ALA A 48 -20.28 15.46 20.18
CA ALA A 48 -20.65 14.12 19.72
C ALA A 48 -21.52 13.36 20.74
N LEU A 49 -21.30 13.58 22.04
CA LEU A 49 -22.08 12.95 23.11
C LEU A 49 -23.38 13.69 23.42
N THR A 50 -23.41 15.02 23.28
CA THR A 50 -24.56 15.86 23.71
C THR A 50 -25.56 16.13 22.59
N THR A 51 -25.11 16.24 21.33
CA THR A 51 -25.98 16.58 20.18
C THR A 51 -27.07 15.54 19.91
N PRO A 52 -26.80 14.21 19.97
CA PRO A 52 -27.85 13.20 19.81
C PRO A 52 -28.95 13.33 20.88
N LEU A 53 -28.60 13.68 22.12
CA LEU A 53 -29.57 13.92 23.19
C LEU A 53 -30.43 15.16 22.91
N LEU A 54 -29.83 16.22 22.38
CA LEU A 54 -30.56 17.43 21.97
C LEU A 54 -31.48 17.19 20.77
N VAL A 55 -31.07 16.38 19.79
CA VAL A 55 -31.91 15.99 18.64
C VAL A 55 -33.15 15.25 19.12
N ILE A 56 -33.01 14.31 20.06
CA ILE A 56 -34.14 13.56 20.62
C ILE A 56 -35.10 14.51 21.34
N LEU A 57 -34.58 15.45 22.14
CA LEU A 57 -35.39 16.45 22.82
C LEU A 57 -36.19 17.32 21.83
N VAL A 58 -35.56 17.78 20.74
CA VAL A 58 -36.21 18.59 19.70
C VAL A 58 -37.27 17.79 18.94
N GLN A 59 -37.01 16.53 18.61
CA GLN A 59 -37.95 15.63 17.93
C GLN A 59 -39.16 15.31 18.82
N GLN A 60 -38.96 15.07 20.12
CA GLN A 60 -40.04 14.85 21.08
C GLN A 60 -40.90 16.09 21.29
N ALA A 61 -40.28 17.26 21.32
CA ALA A 61 -40.98 18.53 21.47
C ALA A 61 -41.58 19.08 20.16
N ASN A 62 -41.35 18.39 19.03
CA ASN A 62 -41.71 18.81 17.67
C ASN A 62 -41.23 20.23 17.31
N TRP A 63 -40.07 20.63 17.84
CA TRP A 63 -39.45 21.94 17.60
C TRP A 63 -38.60 21.99 16.31
N GLY A 64 -38.61 20.92 15.52
CA GLY A 64 -37.91 20.85 14.24
C GLY A 64 -38.39 21.92 13.25
N VAL A 65 -37.44 22.54 12.54
CA VAL A 65 -37.71 23.62 11.57
C VAL A 65 -37.95 23.07 10.16
N LEU A 66 -37.50 21.84 9.86
CA LEU A 66 -37.69 21.22 8.55
C LEU A 66 -39.11 20.61 8.42
N PRO A 67 -39.73 20.68 7.22
CA PRO A 67 -41.02 20.05 6.97
C PRO A 67 -40.95 18.54 7.17
N ALA A 68 -42.07 17.93 7.55
CA ALA A 68 -42.16 16.50 7.75
C ALA A 68 -41.95 15.76 6.42
N VAL A 69 -41.06 14.78 6.41
CA VAL A 69 -40.79 13.96 5.23
C VAL A 69 -41.83 12.83 5.17
N PRO A 70 -42.59 12.65 4.08
CA PRO A 70 -43.49 11.52 3.95
C PRO A 70 -42.69 10.21 3.97
N ALA A 71 -43.17 9.21 4.70
CA ALA A 71 -42.47 7.94 4.85
C ALA A 71 -42.31 7.22 3.49
N PRO A 72 -41.18 6.52 3.22
CA PRO A 72 -41.05 5.69 2.04
C PRO A 72 -41.99 4.49 2.16
N LEU A 73 -42.84 4.27 1.14
CA LEU A 73 -43.63 3.06 0.95
C LEU A 73 -42.70 1.85 0.79
N LEU A 74 -42.47 1.12 1.88
CA LEU A 74 -41.92 -0.23 1.85
C LEU A 74 -43.08 -1.23 1.88
N ALA A 75 -43.37 -1.81 0.71
CA ALA A 75 -44.00 -3.10 0.45
C ALA A 75 -44.95 -3.65 1.53
N ALA A 76 -46.25 -3.39 1.36
CA ALA A 76 -47.30 -4.25 1.88
C ALA A 76 -47.33 -5.54 1.03
N ALA A 77 -46.97 -6.66 1.65
CA ALA A 77 -47.09 -7.98 1.04
C ALA A 77 -48.55 -8.46 1.12
N ASP A 78 -49.08 -8.83 -0.05
CA ASP A 78 -50.12 -9.82 -0.34
C ASP A 78 -51.25 -10.01 0.69
N THR A 79 -52.36 -9.31 0.45
CA THR A 79 -53.69 -9.81 0.84
C THR A 79 -54.35 -10.37 -0.43
N PRO A 80 -54.81 -11.64 -0.46
CA PRO A 80 -55.52 -12.16 -1.62
C PRO A 80 -56.88 -11.44 -1.73
N ALA A 81 -57.10 -10.74 -2.84
CA ALA A 81 -58.39 -10.15 -3.15
C ALA A 81 -59.37 -11.24 -3.60
N GLU A 82 -60.43 -11.43 -2.81
CA GLU A 82 -61.68 -12.05 -3.24
C GLU A 82 -62.37 -11.15 -4.29
N PRO A 83 -62.94 -11.69 -5.38
CA PRO A 83 -63.59 -10.87 -6.39
C PRO A 83 -65.03 -10.55 -5.95
N GLU A 84 -65.28 -9.33 -5.49
CA GLU A 84 -66.65 -8.82 -5.36
C GLU A 84 -67.09 -8.07 -6.62
N ALA A 85 -68.20 -8.56 -7.14
CA ALA A 85 -68.85 -8.15 -8.37
C ALA A 85 -69.48 -6.75 -8.27
N THR A 86 -69.38 -6.04 -9.39
CA THR A 86 -70.03 -4.77 -9.69
C THR A 86 -71.56 -4.91 -9.62
N ASN A 87 -72.21 -4.14 -8.74
CA ASN A 87 -73.65 -3.92 -8.79
C ASN A 87 -73.95 -2.46 -9.19
N SER A 88 -74.80 -2.29 -10.20
CA SER A 88 -75.63 -1.12 -10.39
C SER A 88 -77.02 -1.57 -10.89
N PRO A 89 -78.08 -0.84 -10.55
CA PRO A 89 -79.37 -1.45 -10.22
C PRO A 89 -80.37 -1.40 -11.37
N ARG A 90 -81.21 -2.44 -11.50
CA ARG A 90 -82.66 -2.30 -11.81
C ARG A 90 -83.43 -3.63 -11.76
N GLU A 91 -84.54 -3.56 -11.02
CA GLU A 91 -85.85 -4.20 -11.22
C GLU A 91 -86.03 -5.72 -11.09
N ARG A 92 -86.91 -6.08 -10.15
CA ARG A 92 -87.54 -7.40 -9.97
C ARG A 92 -88.80 -7.49 -10.83
N HIS A 93 -88.95 -8.58 -11.59
CA HIS A 93 -90.24 -9.27 -11.75
C HIS A 93 -90.08 -10.77 -12.04
N ALA A 94 -90.70 -11.57 -11.15
CA ALA A 94 -91.45 -12.82 -11.33
C ALA A 94 -90.85 -14.11 -11.98
N GLN A 95 -90.64 -15.11 -11.10
CA GLN A 95 -91.16 -16.52 -11.13
C GLN A 95 -90.64 -17.60 -12.13
N PRO A 96 -90.77 -18.92 -11.80
CA PRO A 96 -89.69 -19.92 -11.93
C PRO A 96 -90.05 -21.15 -12.80
N ALA A 97 -89.08 -22.03 -13.13
CA ALA A 97 -89.21 -23.51 -13.06
C ALA A 97 -88.03 -24.34 -13.66
N ARG A 98 -87.47 -25.22 -12.81
CA ARG A 98 -87.15 -26.67 -12.99
C ARG A 98 -85.97 -27.18 -13.88
N PRO A 99 -85.48 -28.42 -13.60
CA PRO A 99 -84.04 -28.71 -13.47
C PRO A 99 -83.50 -29.74 -14.47
N ALA A 100 -82.18 -29.93 -14.51
CA ALA A 100 -81.56 -31.12 -15.09
C ALA A 100 -80.54 -31.73 -14.12
N ILE A 101 -80.76 -33.01 -13.85
CA ILE A 101 -80.08 -33.95 -12.97
C ILE A 101 -78.82 -34.50 -13.66
N ILE A 102 -77.66 -34.57 -13.00
CA ILE A 102 -76.65 -35.63 -13.20
C ILE A 102 -75.96 -35.97 -11.86
N HIS A 103 -75.76 -37.27 -11.65
CA HIS A 103 -75.34 -38.00 -10.45
C HIS A 103 -73.92 -37.71 -9.91
N PRO A 104 -73.65 -38.04 -8.62
CA PRO A 104 -72.35 -37.85 -7.99
C PRO A 104 -71.42 -39.04 -8.23
N VAL A 105 -70.14 -38.76 -8.49
CA VAL A 105 -69.04 -39.72 -8.32
C VAL A 105 -68.19 -39.22 -7.15
N THR A 106 -68.17 -40.00 -6.07
CA THR A 106 -67.35 -39.77 -4.89
C THR A 106 -65.98 -40.40 -5.12
N ILE A 107 -64.93 -39.57 -5.20
CA ILE A 107 -63.54 -40.02 -5.02
C ILE A 107 -63.04 -39.44 -3.71
N SER A 108 -62.63 -40.35 -2.82
CA SER A 108 -62.09 -40.09 -1.49
C SER A 108 -60.77 -39.32 -1.59
N SER A 109 -60.67 -38.16 -0.92
CA SER A 109 -59.40 -37.46 -0.67
C SER A 109 -59.14 -37.41 0.84
N SER A 110 -57.95 -37.83 1.23
CA SER A 110 -57.49 -37.90 2.63
C SER A 110 -57.37 -36.51 3.27
N PRO A 111 -57.51 -36.39 4.61
CA PRO A 111 -57.49 -35.10 5.28
C PRO A 111 -56.10 -34.47 5.25
N ARG A 112 -56.04 -33.22 4.78
CA ARG A 112 -54.85 -32.36 4.78
C ARG A 112 -54.60 -31.85 6.22
N PRO A 113 -53.37 -31.87 6.75
CA PRO A 113 -53.10 -31.39 8.10
C PRO A 113 -53.28 -29.88 8.19
N THR A 114 -54.02 -29.43 9.20
CA THR A 114 -54.18 -28.03 9.58
C THR A 114 -52.84 -27.49 10.09
N ILE A 115 -52.21 -26.59 9.33
CA ILE A 115 -51.03 -25.83 9.79
C ILE A 115 -51.55 -24.60 10.54
N ALA A 116 -51.26 -24.53 11.85
CA ALA A 116 -51.50 -23.35 12.66
C ALA A 116 -50.65 -22.16 12.16
N PRO A 117 -51.13 -20.91 12.25
CA PRO A 117 -50.34 -19.74 11.87
C PRO A 117 -49.09 -19.63 12.75
N SER A 118 -47.93 -19.83 12.14
CA SER A 118 -46.64 -19.58 12.75
C SER A 118 -46.48 -18.08 12.97
N THR A 119 -46.40 -17.65 14.22
CA THR A 119 -45.89 -16.34 14.58
C THR A 119 -44.46 -16.23 14.03
N ALA A 120 -44.24 -15.33 13.07
CA ALA A 120 -42.91 -15.10 12.52
C ALA A 120 -41.99 -14.56 13.63
N PRO A 121 -40.80 -15.15 13.85
CA PRO A 121 -39.87 -14.61 14.83
C PRO A 121 -39.37 -13.24 14.37
N GLU A 122 -39.37 -12.27 15.28
CA GLU A 122 -38.79 -10.95 15.09
C GLU A 122 -37.31 -11.08 14.66
N ARG A 123 -37.05 -10.86 13.38
CA ARG A 123 -35.90 -10.12 12.84
C ARG A 123 -34.62 -10.14 13.74
N PRO A 124 -33.89 -11.27 13.82
CA PRO A 124 -32.90 -11.56 14.87
C PRO A 124 -31.61 -10.72 14.80
N TRP A 125 -31.28 -10.15 13.66
CA TRP A 125 -30.04 -9.39 13.43
C TRP A 125 -29.94 -8.10 14.25
N ARG A 126 -31.07 -7.52 14.70
CA ARG A 126 -31.10 -6.28 15.47
C ARG A 126 -30.74 -6.59 16.90
N THR A 127 -31.36 -7.65 17.43
CA THR A 127 -31.02 -8.23 18.72
C THR A 127 -29.56 -8.69 18.74
N ILE A 128 -29.08 -9.37 17.70
CA ILE A 128 -27.67 -9.77 17.57
C ILE A 128 -26.76 -8.52 17.54
N GLY A 129 -27.09 -7.50 16.75
CA GLY A 129 -26.30 -6.26 16.68
C GLY A 129 -26.26 -5.49 17.99
N LEU A 130 -27.38 -5.41 18.71
CA LEU A 130 -27.46 -4.79 20.03
C LEU A 130 -26.69 -5.60 21.08
N VAL A 131 -26.83 -6.93 21.09
CA VAL A 131 -26.09 -7.82 22.00
C VAL A 131 -24.59 -7.70 21.75
N LEU A 132 -24.16 -7.70 20.48
CA LEU A 132 -22.75 -7.51 20.12
C LEU A 132 -22.25 -6.13 20.57
N TRP A 133 -23.01 -5.07 20.31
CA TRP A 133 -22.69 -3.72 20.77
C TRP A 133 -22.50 -3.67 22.29
N PHE A 134 -23.51 -4.12 23.05
CA PHE A 134 -23.47 -4.13 24.50
C PHE A 134 -22.29 -4.97 25.04
N THR A 135 -22.01 -6.11 24.41
CA THR A 135 -20.90 -6.98 24.83
C THR A 135 -19.55 -6.30 24.66
N VAL A 136 -19.30 -5.70 23.49
CA VAL A 136 -18.04 -4.99 23.21
C VAL A 136 -17.91 -3.74 24.08
N SER A 137 -18.98 -2.95 24.22
CA SER A 137 -19.00 -1.78 25.09
C SER A 137 -18.76 -2.16 26.56
N ALA A 138 -19.40 -3.22 27.06
CA ALA A 138 -19.21 -3.72 28.42
C ALA A 138 -17.77 -4.19 28.65
N ALA A 139 -17.17 -4.92 27.70
CA ALA A 139 -15.78 -5.34 27.79
C ALA A 139 -14.81 -4.13 27.86
N LEU A 140 -15.05 -3.08 27.08
CA LEU A 140 -14.24 -1.86 27.12
C LEU A 140 -14.42 -1.07 28.42
N VAL A 141 -15.63 -1.00 28.96
CA VAL A 141 -15.89 -0.40 30.28
C VAL A 141 -15.22 -1.21 31.39
N LEU A 142 -15.27 -2.54 31.34
CA LEU A 142 -14.59 -3.39 32.32
C LEU A 142 -13.07 -3.22 32.24
N ARG A 143 -12.49 -3.14 31.03
CA ARG A 143 -11.07 -2.79 30.85
C ARG A 143 -10.76 -1.44 31.46
N LEU A 144 -11.58 -0.43 31.18
CA LEU A 144 -11.43 0.92 31.74
C LEU A 144 -11.43 0.89 33.27
N LEU A 145 -12.41 0.23 33.89
CA LEU A 145 -12.48 0.08 35.35
C LEU A 145 -11.28 -0.65 35.91
N ALA A 146 -10.81 -1.72 35.25
CA ALA A 146 -9.61 -2.44 35.65
C ALA A 146 -8.37 -1.53 35.63
N ASP A 147 -8.23 -0.68 34.62
CA ASP A 147 -7.14 0.31 34.53
C ASP A 147 -7.21 1.35 35.67
N ILE A 148 -8.42 1.84 36.04
CA ILE A 148 -8.60 2.73 37.21
C ILE A 148 -8.17 2.02 38.49
N ILE A 149 -8.66 0.81 38.69
CA ILE A 149 -8.40 0.03 39.91
C ILE A 149 -6.91 -0.30 40.02
N ALA A 150 -6.26 -0.68 38.91
CA ALA A 150 -4.83 -0.94 38.87
C ALA A 150 -4.03 0.32 39.26
N GLY A 151 -4.36 1.47 38.67
CA GLY A 151 -3.70 2.74 39.00
C GLY A 151 -3.90 3.15 40.45
N TRP A 152 -5.12 3.01 40.98
CA TRP A 152 -5.42 3.27 42.39
C TRP A 152 -4.63 2.35 43.32
N ARG A 153 -4.56 1.05 43.03
CA ARG A 153 -3.76 0.08 43.80
C ARG A 153 -2.27 0.42 43.79
N THR A 154 -1.73 0.88 42.66
CA THR A 154 -0.33 1.31 42.59
C THR A 154 -0.05 2.52 43.46
N VAL A 155 -0.95 3.50 43.50
CA VAL A 155 -0.83 4.67 44.40
C VAL A 155 -0.88 4.23 45.87
N GLN A 156 -1.80 3.33 46.23
CA GLN A 156 -1.89 2.81 47.61
C GLN A 156 -0.63 2.03 48.05
N ARG A 157 0.07 1.40 47.11
CA ARG A 157 1.32 0.65 47.36
C ARG A 157 2.58 1.52 47.31
N SER A 158 2.45 2.78 46.87
CA SER A 158 3.58 3.71 46.75
C SER A 158 3.92 4.35 48.10
N ARG A 159 5.19 4.73 48.27
CA ARG A 159 5.73 5.29 49.52
C ARG A 159 5.94 6.80 49.38
N ALA A 160 5.60 7.58 50.39
CA ALA A 160 5.94 9.00 50.37
C ALA A 160 7.47 9.18 50.34
N THR A 161 7.97 10.07 49.48
CA THR A 161 9.39 10.45 49.49
C THR A 161 9.62 11.60 50.46
N ALA A 162 10.65 11.48 51.29
CA ALA A 162 11.14 12.53 52.19
C ALA A 162 12.38 13.25 51.62
N ASP A 163 12.77 12.95 50.38
CA ASP A 163 13.93 13.57 49.75
C ASP A 163 13.65 15.05 49.46
N ALA A 164 14.39 15.91 50.18
CA ALA A 164 14.26 17.35 50.10
C ALA A 164 14.53 17.90 48.69
N ALA A 165 15.38 17.25 47.88
CA ALA A 165 15.72 17.73 46.55
C ALA A 165 14.55 17.56 45.57
N TRP A 166 13.89 16.40 45.59
CA TRP A 166 12.69 16.13 44.79
C TRP A 166 11.52 17.04 45.19
N VAL A 167 11.31 17.23 46.50
CA VAL A 167 10.28 18.13 47.03
C VAL A 167 10.56 19.59 46.65
N HIS A 168 11.82 20.03 46.71
CA HIS A 168 12.23 21.36 46.30
C HIS A 168 12.01 21.60 44.81
N ALA A 169 12.39 20.65 43.94
CA ALA A 169 12.17 20.73 42.49
C ALA A 169 10.68 20.78 42.14
N LEU A 170 9.83 20.00 42.81
CA LEU A 170 8.37 20.06 42.63
C LEU A 170 7.81 21.42 43.08
N CYS A 171 8.31 21.98 44.19
CA CYS A 171 7.92 23.30 44.66
C CYS A 171 8.31 24.40 43.65
N GLY A 172 9.53 24.33 43.10
CA GLY A 172 10.02 25.21 42.03
C GLY A 172 9.12 25.15 40.80
N ALA A 173 8.83 23.95 40.30
CA ALA A 173 7.94 23.73 39.17
C ALA A 173 6.51 24.28 39.42
N SER A 174 5.94 24.04 40.61
CA SER A 174 4.61 24.53 40.99
C SER A 174 4.52 26.07 41.03
N LYS A 175 5.60 26.75 41.45
CA LYS A 175 5.69 28.21 41.39
C LYS A 175 5.70 28.71 39.95
N ARG A 176 6.54 28.12 39.08
CA ARG A 176 6.71 28.55 37.68
C ARG A 176 5.47 28.32 36.82
N ILE A 177 4.71 27.26 37.07
CA ILE A 177 3.49 26.96 36.32
C ILE A 177 2.27 27.84 36.72
N GLY A 178 2.39 28.60 37.83
CA GLY A 178 1.39 29.55 38.32
C GLY A 178 0.51 28.98 39.45
N GLY A 179 1.14 28.79 40.62
CA GLY A 179 0.64 28.06 41.79
C GLY A 179 -0.75 28.46 42.31
N SER A 180 -1.66 27.48 42.30
CA SER A 180 -2.94 27.47 43.01
C SER A 180 -2.93 26.29 44.00
N ARG A 181 -3.76 26.31 45.05
CA ARG A 181 -3.93 25.19 46.02
C ARG A 181 -4.21 23.84 45.34
N GLN A 182 -4.75 23.85 44.11
CA GLN A 182 -5.01 22.64 43.31
C GLN A 182 -3.75 22.03 42.64
N LEU A 183 -2.60 22.71 42.67
CA LEU A 183 -1.34 22.30 42.01
C LEU A 183 -0.25 21.87 43.03
N GLN A 184 -0.67 21.34 44.18
CA GLN A 184 0.22 20.74 45.17
C GLN A 184 -0.03 19.22 45.25
N PRO A 185 0.45 18.43 44.28
CA PRO A 185 0.32 16.99 44.35
C PRO A 185 1.24 16.40 45.44
N ARG A 186 0.82 15.26 45.99
CA ARG A 186 1.69 14.40 46.82
C ARG A 186 2.76 13.79 45.93
N LEU A 187 3.97 13.67 46.46
CA LEU A 187 5.07 12.99 45.80
C LEU A 187 5.27 11.63 46.43
N GLN A 188 5.15 10.58 45.65
CA GLN A 188 5.34 9.20 46.11
C GLN A 188 6.29 8.46 45.17
N MET A 189 7.04 7.50 45.70
CA MET A 189 7.92 6.62 44.97
C MET A 189 7.28 5.24 44.82
N SER A 190 7.46 4.60 43.66
CA SER A 190 6.91 3.29 43.36
C SER A 190 7.85 2.50 42.46
N THR A 191 7.98 1.20 42.72
CA THR A 191 8.67 0.25 41.84
C THR A 191 7.85 -0.13 40.60
N ALA A 192 6.56 0.21 40.57
CA ALA A 192 5.64 -0.14 39.49
C ALA A 192 5.61 0.90 38.35
N VAL A 193 6.35 2.01 38.48
CA VAL A 193 6.49 3.04 37.44
C VAL A 193 7.96 3.16 37.03
N THR A 194 8.23 3.33 35.74
CA THR A 194 9.60 3.46 35.19
C THR A 194 9.93 4.88 34.73
N SER A 195 8.93 5.76 34.69
CA SER A 195 9.04 7.19 34.48
C SER A 195 8.14 7.94 35.47
N PRO A 196 8.37 9.23 35.73
CA PRO A 196 7.41 10.06 36.46
C PRO A 196 6.02 9.97 35.84
N ALA A 197 4.98 9.87 36.67
CA ALA A 197 3.59 9.75 36.21
C ALA A 197 2.62 10.41 37.17
N LEU A 198 1.62 11.11 36.64
CA LEU A 198 0.56 11.75 37.43
C LEU A 198 -0.67 10.84 37.62
N TRP A 199 -1.07 10.66 38.88
CA TRP A 199 -2.39 10.19 39.28
C TRP A 199 -3.30 11.34 39.70
N GLY A 200 -4.15 11.81 38.78
CA GLY A 200 -5.04 12.95 38.98
C GLY A 200 -6.33 12.68 39.76
N TRP A 201 -6.66 11.42 40.04
CA TRP A 201 -7.96 11.02 40.62
C TRP A 201 -8.04 11.15 42.15
N SER A 202 -6.90 11.31 42.83
CA SER A 202 -6.86 11.54 44.29
C SER A 202 -6.98 13.03 44.62
N ARG A 203 -7.38 13.34 45.87
CA ARG A 203 -7.37 14.71 46.40
C ARG A 203 -6.55 14.75 47.71
N PRO A 204 -5.34 15.34 47.71
CA PRO A 204 -4.61 15.92 46.57
C PRO A 204 -4.18 14.88 45.53
N ALA A 205 -3.92 15.31 44.28
CA ALA A 205 -3.37 14.46 43.22
C ALA A 205 -2.00 13.90 43.62
N THR A 206 -1.52 12.83 42.98
CA THR A 206 -0.24 12.17 43.34
C THR A 206 0.66 12.08 42.13
N ILE A 207 1.92 12.51 42.23
CA ILE A 207 2.97 12.21 41.25
C ILE A 207 3.76 11.01 41.77
N LEU A 208 3.88 9.98 40.93
CA LEU A 208 4.66 8.79 41.18
C LEU A 208 6.02 8.91 40.50
N ILE A 209 7.09 8.65 41.23
CA ILE A 209 8.47 8.62 40.74
C ILE A 209 8.99 7.17 40.84
N PRO A 210 9.75 6.68 39.85
CA PRO A 210 10.44 5.40 39.98
C PRO A 210 11.39 5.40 41.17
N GLU A 211 11.40 4.35 42.00
CA GLU A 211 12.38 4.24 43.11
C GLU A 211 13.83 4.26 42.61
N SER A 212 14.08 3.82 41.38
CA SER A 212 15.40 3.83 40.75
C SER A 212 15.78 5.15 40.09
N ALA A 213 14.90 6.18 40.11
CA ALA A 213 15.16 7.43 39.42
C ALA A 213 16.15 8.31 40.21
N THR A 214 17.23 8.74 39.55
CA THR A 214 18.11 9.80 40.02
C THR A 214 17.56 11.16 39.59
N LEU A 215 17.69 12.19 40.45
CA LEU A 215 17.24 13.54 40.17
C LEU A 215 17.94 14.09 38.90
N PRO A 216 17.23 14.33 37.78
CA PRO A 216 17.84 14.88 36.58
C PRO A 216 18.24 16.35 36.78
N GLY A 217 19.26 16.83 36.05
CA GLY A 217 19.67 18.24 36.09
C GLY A 217 18.52 19.22 35.78
N ASN A 218 17.56 18.81 34.94
CA ASN A 218 16.36 19.58 34.57
C ASN A 218 15.06 19.04 35.21
N CYS A 219 15.14 18.49 36.42
CA CYS A 219 14.00 17.89 37.12
C CYS A 219 12.76 18.80 37.22
N GLU A 220 12.95 20.13 37.36
CA GLU A 220 11.84 21.07 37.40
C GLU A 220 11.03 21.08 36.08
N ALA A 221 11.67 20.88 34.93
CA ALA A 221 10.99 20.82 33.63
C ALA A 221 10.10 19.57 33.51
N VAL A 222 10.58 18.44 34.03
CA VAL A 222 9.83 17.18 34.11
C VAL A 222 8.60 17.36 35.01
N PHE A 223 8.75 18.00 36.18
CA PHE A 223 7.59 18.30 37.03
C PHE A 223 6.65 19.34 36.42
N CYS A 224 7.15 20.32 35.68
CA CYS A 224 6.31 21.26 34.94
C CYS A 224 5.46 20.53 33.88
N HIS A 225 6.00 19.51 33.23
CA HIS A 225 5.26 18.63 32.31
C HIS A 225 4.13 17.89 33.05
N GLU A 226 4.44 17.20 34.15
CA GLU A 226 3.43 16.47 34.94
C GLU A 226 2.36 17.39 35.54
N LEU A 227 2.76 18.54 36.07
CA LEU A 227 1.83 19.55 36.59
C LEU A 227 0.97 20.17 35.50
N ALA A 228 1.44 20.21 34.25
CA ALA A 228 0.65 20.68 33.11
C ALA A 228 -0.54 19.76 32.83
N HIS A 229 -0.36 18.44 32.94
CA HIS A 229 -1.48 17.49 32.86
C HIS A 229 -2.53 17.73 33.95
N LEU A 230 -2.10 18.02 35.18
CA LEU A 230 -3.00 18.34 36.28
C LEU A 230 -3.74 19.67 36.03
N ARG A 231 -3.01 20.71 35.61
CA ARG A 231 -3.54 22.05 35.33
C ARG A 231 -4.56 22.05 34.20
N ARG A 232 -4.28 21.31 33.12
CA ARG A 232 -5.14 21.18 31.95
C ARG A 232 -6.28 20.17 32.14
N ARG A 233 -6.27 19.44 33.27
CA ARG A 233 -7.24 18.40 33.63
C ARG A 233 -7.28 17.27 32.61
N ASP A 234 -6.11 16.89 32.10
CA ASP A 234 -6.00 15.90 31.03
C ASP A 234 -6.56 14.53 31.43
N HIS A 235 -6.63 14.23 32.73
CA HIS A 235 -7.29 13.04 33.27
C HIS A 235 -8.80 12.99 32.99
N TRP A 236 -9.49 14.13 33.04
CA TRP A 236 -10.91 14.19 32.71
C TRP A 236 -11.14 14.10 31.20
N THR A 237 -10.27 14.72 30.40
CA THR A 237 -10.41 14.69 28.94
C THR A 237 -10.01 13.33 28.36
N ALA A 238 -9.04 12.64 28.95
CA ALA A 238 -8.70 11.26 28.63
C ALA A 238 -9.86 10.31 28.97
N LEU A 239 -10.48 10.46 30.16
CA LEU A 239 -11.68 9.71 30.52
C LEU A 239 -12.83 9.97 29.55
N LEU A 240 -13.04 11.22 29.13
CA LEU A 240 -14.06 11.56 28.15
C LEU A 240 -13.84 10.85 26.81
N ALA A 241 -12.60 10.79 26.33
CA ALA A 241 -12.25 10.09 25.09
C ALA A 241 -12.38 8.55 25.21
N GLU A 242 -12.03 7.99 26.37
CA GLU A 242 -12.26 6.58 26.72
C GLU A 242 -13.75 6.23 26.69
N LEU A 243 -14.59 7.07 27.30
CA LEU A 243 -16.05 6.88 27.31
C LEU A 243 -16.65 6.96 25.91
N LEU A 244 -16.17 7.89 25.07
CA LEU A 244 -16.58 7.97 23.67
C LEU A 244 -16.32 6.64 22.93
N VAL A 245 -15.14 6.05 23.12
CA VAL A 245 -14.79 4.75 22.52
C VAL A 245 -15.62 3.60 23.11
N CYS A 246 -15.95 3.65 24.40
CA CYS A 246 -16.86 2.67 25.02
C CYS A 246 -18.28 2.76 24.44
N ILE A 247 -18.77 3.96 24.11
CA ILE A 247 -20.10 4.18 23.53
C ILE A 247 -20.11 3.82 22.05
N LEU A 248 -19.05 4.16 21.31
CA LEU A 248 -18.91 3.99 19.86
C LEU A 248 -17.71 3.10 19.46
N PRO A 249 -17.61 1.84 19.91
CA PRO A 249 -16.45 0.99 19.67
C PRO A 249 -16.18 0.68 18.20
N TRP A 250 -17.20 0.66 17.33
CA TRP A 250 -17.03 0.42 15.89
C TRP A 250 -16.67 1.69 15.11
N HIS A 251 -16.71 2.87 15.74
CA HIS A 251 -16.59 4.13 15.03
C HIS A 251 -15.11 4.57 14.92
N PRO A 252 -14.48 4.52 13.73
CA PRO A 252 -13.04 4.76 13.59
C PRO A 252 -12.61 6.16 14.03
N LEU A 253 -13.48 7.17 13.87
CA LEU A 253 -13.16 8.53 14.32
C LEU A 253 -13.14 8.67 15.84
N ALA A 254 -13.84 7.83 16.60
CA ALA A 254 -13.78 7.87 18.06
C ALA A 254 -12.39 7.44 18.54
N TRP A 255 -11.84 6.38 17.93
CA TRP A 255 -10.48 5.91 18.14
C TRP A 255 -9.43 6.95 17.69
N ALA A 256 -9.61 7.55 16.52
CA ALA A 256 -8.71 8.60 16.03
C ALA A 256 -8.71 9.85 16.93
N THR A 257 -9.88 10.28 17.41
CA THR A 257 -10.00 11.40 18.36
C THR A 257 -9.32 11.06 19.69
N ARG A 258 -9.50 9.84 20.20
CA ARG A 258 -8.82 9.39 21.42
C ARG A 258 -7.30 9.40 21.29
N LEU A 259 -6.75 8.93 20.17
CA LEU A 259 -5.31 8.99 19.89
C LEU A 259 -4.82 10.44 19.76
N GLY A 260 -5.51 11.25 18.94
CA GLY A 260 -5.14 12.65 18.71
C GLY A 260 -5.23 13.54 19.96
N MET A 261 -6.17 13.26 20.88
CA MET A 261 -6.23 13.95 22.17
C MET A 261 -5.01 13.63 23.04
N GLY A 262 -4.54 12.38 23.04
CA GLY A 262 -3.31 11.97 23.73
C GLY A 262 -2.08 12.68 23.16
N GLU A 263 -1.90 12.67 21.84
CA GLU A 263 -0.79 13.34 21.16
C GLU A 263 -0.77 14.85 21.45
N CYS A 264 -1.91 15.52 21.32
CA CYS A 264 -2.01 16.96 21.59
C CYS A 264 -1.77 17.29 23.07
N ALA A 265 -2.07 16.37 24.00
CA ALA A 265 -1.84 16.56 25.42
C ALA A 265 -0.35 16.57 25.75
N GLU A 266 0.38 15.57 25.26
CA GLU A 266 1.84 15.45 25.43
C GLU A 266 2.56 16.66 24.83
N GLU A 267 2.19 17.04 23.60
CA GLU A 267 2.75 18.21 22.92
C GLU A 267 2.46 19.52 23.66
N ALA A 268 1.27 19.67 24.24
CA ALA A 268 0.93 20.86 25.01
C ALA A 268 1.61 20.89 26.38
N CYS A 269 1.91 19.73 26.98
CA CYS A 269 2.67 19.62 28.21
C CYS A 269 4.16 19.88 28.00
N ASP A 270 4.72 19.48 26.84
CA ASP A 270 6.08 19.87 26.41
C ASP A 270 6.19 21.40 26.29
N ASP A 271 5.18 22.06 25.71
CA ASP A 271 5.13 23.52 25.62
C ASP A 271 5.09 24.18 27.02
N TRP A 272 4.44 23.55 28.00
CA TRP A 272 4.45 24.02 29.39
C TRP A 272 5.82 23.82 30.06
N ALA A 273 6.50 22.71 29.81
CA ALA A 273 7.85 22.46 30.34
C ALA A 273 8.84 23.51 29.83
N VAL A 274 8.80 23.84 28.53
CA VAL A 274 9.61 24.91 27.93
C VAL A 274 9.19 26.28 28.46
N ALA A 275 7.89 26.57 28.56
CA ALA A 275 7.39 27.84 29.08
C ALA A 275 7.74 28.10 30.55
N CYS A 276 8.11 27.07 31.32
CA CYS A 276 8.62 27.19 32.68
C CYS A 276 10.13 27.51 32.75
N GLY A 277 10.75 27.83 31.61
CA GLY A 277 12.11 28.39 31.53
C GLY A 277 13.21 27.37 31.28
N CYS A 278 12.88 26.12 30.90
CA CYS A 278 13.85 25.15 30.44
C CYS A 278 14.12 25.34 28.94
N PRO A 279 15.39 25.44 28.50
CA PRO A 279 15.73 25.46 27.08
C PRO A 279 15.18 24.21 26.36
N PRO A 280 14.62 24.34 25.14
CA PRO A 280 14.01 23.23 24.42
C PRO A 280 14.95 22.05 24.13
N ILE A 281 16.23 22.33 23.89
CA ILE A 281 17.26 21.32 23.58
C ILE A 281 17.57 20.51 24.84
N GLU A 282 17.84 21.17 25.95
CA GLU A 282 18.11 20.53 27.24
C GLU A 282 16.90 19.72 27.76
N TYR A 283 15.70 20.20 27.47
CA TYR A 283 14.47 19.44 27.75
C TYR A 283 14.34 18.20 26.86
N ALA A 284 14.67 18.32 25.57
CA ALA A 284 14.64 17.18 24.64
C ALA A 284 15.66 16.08 25.01
N GLU A 285 16.86 16.45 25.47
CA GLU A 285 17.85 15.50 26.01
C GLU A 285 17.32 14.78 27.26
N THR A 286 16.66 15.53 28.15
CA THR A 286 16.03 14.97 29.35
C THR A 286 14.91 13.98 28.99
N LEU A 287 14.11 14.29 27.96
CA LEU A 287 13.07 13.38 27.45
C LEU A 287 13.63 12.09 26.85
N VAL A 288 14.79 12.15 26.17
CA VAL A 288 15.45 10.96 25.60
C VAL A 288 16.01 10.06 26.71
N GLY A 289 16.50 10.65 27.81
CA GLY A 289 17.00 9.91 28.97
C GLY A 289 15.91 9.21 29.80
N LEU A 290 14.63 9.56 29.61
CA LEU A 290 13.48 8.98 30.29
C LEU A 290 12.81 7.93 29.38
N THR A 291 13.35 6.71 29.32
CA THR A 291 12.80 5.62 28.48
C THR A 291 11.37 5.22 28.91
N PRO A 292 10.40 5.09 27.98
CA PRO A 292 9.03 4.68 28.32
C PRO A 292 8.84 3.14 28.37
N THR A 293 8.20 2.64 29.42
CA THR A 293 7.66 1.26 29.51
C THR A 293 6.21 1.27 29.99
N ALA A 294 5.45 0.24 29.60
CA ALA A 294 4.00 0.17 29.73
C ALA A 294 3.45 0.31 31.16
N THR A 295 2.61 1.32 31.39
CA THR A 295 1.78 1.53 32.59
C THR A 295 0.28 1.31 32.30
N PRO A 296 -0.56 1.04 33.32
CA PRO A 296 -2.02 0.84 33.16
C PRO A 296 -2.73 2.14 32.72
N ALA A 297 -3.74 2.04 31.85
CA ALA A 297 -4.21 3.14 31.01
C ALA A 297 -4.91 4.34 31.72
N LEU A 298 -5.09 4.29 33.04
CA LEU A 298 -5.75 5.36 33.81
C LEU A 298 -4.87 6.06 34.85
N MET A 299 -3.58 5.72 34.90
CA MET A 299 -2.57 6.70 35.29
C MET A 299 -2.50 7.71 34.15
N VAL A 300 -3.06 8.91 34.33
CA VAL A 300 -3.19 9.80 33.18
C VAL A 300 -1.90 10.55 32.95
N ALA A 301 -1.32 10.18 31.81
CA ALA A 301 -0.41 10.92 30.95
C ALA A 301 1.10 10.81 31.25
N ALA A 302 1.54 9.59 31.52
CA ALA A 302 2.87 9.17 31.06
C ALA A 302 2.68 7.84 30.31
N VAL A 303 3.04 7.83 29.02
CA VAL A 303 2.86 6.75 28.03
C VAL A 303 1.50 6.74 27.33
N SER A 304 1.22 7.79 26.57
CA SER A 304 0.55 7.63 25.28
C SER A 304 1.32 6.58 24.46
N ARG A 305 0.73 5.40 24.23
CA ARG A 305 1.37 4.31 23.46
C ARG A 305 1.69 4.66 21.99
N HIS A 306 1.45 5.88 21.50
CA HIS A 306 1.58 6.21 20.08
C HIS A 306 1.97 7.67 19.73
N SER A 307 2.62 8.45 20.60
CA SER A 307 3.45 9.55 20.05
C SER A 307 4.90 9.03 19.95
N PRO A 308 5.49 8.88 18.75
CA PRO A 308 6.90 8.53 18.67
C PRO A 308 7.66 9.65 19.39
N LEU A 309 8.36 9.34 20.48
CA LEU A 309 9.24 10.25 21.22
C LEU A 309 10.09 11.11 20.25
N ALA A 310 10.50 10.52 19.13
CA ALA A 310 11.16 11.18 18.01
C ALA A 310 10.39 12.40 17.44
N ILE A 311 9.06 12.35 17.30
CA ILE A 311 8.25 13.49 16.82
C ILE A 311 8.31 14.66 17.81
N ARG A 312 8.21 14.38 19.12
CA ARG A 312 8.26 15.40 20.17
C ARG A 312 9.65 16.03 20.29
N VAL A 313 10.70 15.20 20.28
CA VAL A 313 12.10 15.66 20.25
C VAL A 313 12.36 16.52 19.00
N ARG A 314 11.98 16.05 17.81
CA ARG A 314 12.11 16.83 16.56
C ARG A 314 11.35 18.15 16.61
N ARG A 315 10.16 18.19 17.23
CA ARG A 315 9.38 19.42 17.37
C ARG A 315 10.09 20.44 18.26
N LEU A 316 10.65 19.99 19.38
CA LEU A 316 11.42 20.84 20.31
C LEU A 316 12.70 21.37 19.64
N LEU A 317 13.46 20.50 18.97
CA LEU A 317 14.68 20.87 18.24
C LEU A 317 14.41 21.84 17.07
N ALA A 318 13.25 21.72 16.41
CA ALA A 318 12.85 22.63 15.35
C ALA A 318 12.34 23.99 15.85
N GLY A 319 12.38 24.27 17.16
CA GLY A 319 11.87 25.52 17.75
C GLY A 319 10.35 25.69 17.63
N ARG A 320 9.59 24.61 17.43
CA ARG A 320 8.16 24.64 17.11
C ARG A 320 7.28 24.50 18.36
N PHE A 321 7.52 25.32 19.36
CA PHE A 321 6.71 25.42 20.59
C PHE A 321 5.95 26.74 20.63
N HIS A 322 4.78 26.75 21.26
CA HIS A 322 3.90 27.92 21.34
C HIS A 322 3.42 28.18 22.76
N SER A 323 2.85 29.36 23.01
CA SER A 323 2.26 29.66 24.31
C SER A 323 1.23 28.60 24.69
N PRO A 324 1.43 27.86 25.80
CA PRO A 324 0.58 26.74 26.18
C PRO A 324 -0.71 27.22 26.90
N ARG A 325 -0.84 28.53 27.13
CA ARG A 325 -1.99 29.13 27.82
C ARG A 325 -3.11 29.41 26.83
N LEU A 326 -4.29 28.87 27.11
CA LEU A 326 -5.52 29.21 26.40
C LEU A 326 -6.04 30.56 26.92
N GLY A 327 -6.13 31.57 26.05
CA GLY A 327 -6.72 32.85 26.41
C GLY A 327 -8.21 32.71 26.73
N ARG A 328 -8.72 33.48 27.71
CA ARG A 328 -10.14 33.44 28.12
C ARG A 328 -11.11 33.64 26.94
N GLY A 329 -10.78 34.53 26.01
CA GLY A 329 -11.56 34.76 24.79
C GLY A 329 -11.61 33.55 23.84
N TRP A 330 -10.54 32.74 23.77
CA TRP A 330 -10.55 31.50 22.97
C TRP A 330 -11.50 30.47 23.57
N ILE A 331 -11.43 30.25 24.89
CA ILE A 331 -12.30 29.28 25.59
C ILE A 331 -13.76 29.70 25.43
N ALA A 332 -14.08 30.98 25.68
CA ALA A 332 -15.43 31.50 25.53
C ALA A 332 -15.93 31.37 24.08
N GLY A 333 -15.14 31.80 23.09
CA GLY A 333 -15.53 31.73 21.68
C GLY A 333 -15.72 30.31 21.17
N ALA A 334 -14.81 29.39 21.50
CA ALA A 334 -14.90 28.00 21.07
C ALA A 334 -16.10 27.28 21.72
N THR A 335 -16.37 27.55 23.00
CA THR A 335 -17.51 26.97 23.72
C THR A 335 -18.83 27.50 23.16
N LEU A 336 -18.96 28.82 22.98
CA LEU A 336 -20.16 29.44 22.40
C LEU A 336 -20.41 28.95 20.97
N GLY A 337 -19.36 28.86 20.15
CA GLY A 337 -19.47 28.32 18.79
C GLY A 337 -19.93 26.86 18.77
N THR A 338 -19.43 26.03 19.71
CA THR A 338 -19.84 24.62 19.83
C THR A 338 -21.31 24.50 20.22
N VAL A 339 -21.75 25.28 21.23
CA VAL A 339 -23.14 25.30 21.68
C VAL A 339 -24.07 25.76 20.56
N ALA A 340 -23.73 26.87 19.88
CA ALA A 340 -24.53 27.40 18.78
C ALA A 340 -24.66 26.40 17.63
N LEU A 341 -23.59 25.69 17.28
CA LEU A 341 -23.59 24.68 16.23
C LEU A 341 -24.44 23.45 16.62
N ALA A 342 -24.32 22.99 17.87
CA ALA A 342 -25.11 21.88 18.40
C ALA A 342 -26.62 22.20 18.42
N THR A 343 -26.99 23.40 18.88
CA THR A 343 -28.39 23.84 18.91
C THR A 343 -28.96 24.04 17.51
N THR A 344 -28.18 24.62 16.60
CA THR A 344 -28.60 24.80 15.19
C THR A 344 -28.82 23.44 14.53
N TRP A 345 -27.90 22.48 14.72
CA TRP A 345 -28.04 21.12 14.21
C TRP A 345 -29.28 20.40 14.77
N ALA A 346 -29.51 20.55 16.08
CA ALA A 346 -30.66 19.93 16.74
C ALA A 346 -32.00 20.51 16.24
N LEU A 347 -32.09 21.82 15.99
CA LEU A 347 -33.29 22.47 15.45
C LEU A 347 -33.51 22.17 13.96
N TRP A 348 -32.44 21.85 13.22
CA TRP A 348 -32.48 21.51 11.80
C TRP A 348 -32.87 20.04 11.55
N GLN A 349 -33.90 19.57 12.24
CA GLN A 349 -34.48 18.23 12.11
C GLN A 349 -35.92 18.31 11.57
N PRO A 350 -36.40 17.30 10.81
CA PRO A 350 -37.77 17.28 10.29
C PRO A 350 -38.81 17.09 11.40
N ARG A 351 -39.99 17.69 11.23
CA ARG A 351 -41.19 17.43 12.06
C ARG A 351 -41.73 16.02 11.81
N ASN A 352 -42.45 15.43 12.77
CA ASN A 352 -43.06 14.10 12.59
C ASN A 352 -44.26 14.17 11.61
N ALA A 353 -44.33 13.24 10.64
CA ALA A 353 -45.39 13.18 9.62
C ALA A 353 -46.63 12.39 10.12
N VAL A 354 -47.83 12.89 9.82
CA VAL A 354 -49.11 12.15 9.95
C VAL A 354 -49.45 11.53 8.58
N ALA A 355 -49.69 10.22 8.53
CA ALA A 355 -49.86 9.48 7.28
C ALA A 355 -51.27 9.60 6.67
N LYS A 356 -51.35 9.81 5.36
CA LYS A 356 -52.52 9.62 4.48
C LYS A 356 -52.08 8.85 3.24
N THR A 357 -52.88 7.88 2.83
CA THR A 357 -52.66 6.97 1.68
C THR A 357 -53.56 7.36 0.51
N ASP A 358 -53.01 7.38 -0.71
CA ASP A 358 -53.77 7.32 -1.97
C ASP A 358 -52.96 6.62 -3.09
N HIS A 359 -53.70 5.97 -3.99
CA HIS A 359 -53.33 5.11 -5.13
C HIS A 359 -52.73 5.85 -6.34
N PHE A 360 -52.01 5.13 -7.25
CA PHE A 360 -52.40 4.90 -8.67
C PHE A 360 -51.31 4.14 -9.51
N THR A 361 -51.79 3.06 -10.14
CA THR A 361 -51.52 2.34 -11.42
C THR A 361 -50.20 2.37 -12.23
N ASP A 362 -49.90 1.17 -12.75
CA ASP A 362 -48.98 0.71 -13.80
C ASP A 362 -49.16 1.33 -15.21
N ASP A 363 -48.10 1.28 -16.03
CA ASP A 363 -48.07 0.54 -17.32
C ASP A 363 -46.72 0.68 -18.08
N ALA A 364 -46.28 -0.43 -18.71
CA ALA A 364 -45.23 -0.55 -19.73
C ALA A 364 -45.86 -1.06 -21.06
N PRO A 365 -45.23 -0.96 -22.27
CA PRO A 365 -44.28 -2.02 -22.71
C PRO A 365 -43.23 -1.69 -23.85
N THR A 366 -42.09 -2.42 -23.79
CA THR A 366 -41.31 -3.25 -24.78
C THR A 366 -40.86 -2.82 -26.22
N GLN A 367 -39.62 -3.28 -26.57
CA GLN A 367 -38.97 -3.69 -27.86
C GLN A 367 -38.02 -2.64 -28.53
N ALA A 368 -36.84 -2.96 -29.10
CA ALA A 368 -36.46 -4.08 -29.98
C ALA A 368 -34.92 -4.36 -30.06
N ILE A 369 -34.57 -5.51 -30.67
CA ILE A 369 -33.25 -6.12 -30.89
C ILE A 369 -32.61 -5.60 -32.19
N ALA A 370 -31.28 -5.42 -32.25
CA ALA A 370 -30.52 -5.22 -33.50
C ALA A 370 -29.14 -5.91 -33.50
N GLN A 371 -28.72 -6.30 -34.70
CA GLN A 371 -27.81 -7.38 -35.10
C GLN A 371 -26.29 -7.04 -35.07
N GLU A 372 -25.46 -8.09 -35.04
CA GLU A 372 -24.00 -8.08 -35.23
C GLU A 372 -23.59 -7.84 -36.70
N GLU A 373 -22.51 -7.07 -36.90
CA GLU A 373 -21.76 -6.99 -38.17
C GLU A 373 -20.33 -7.58 -38.03
N PRO A 374 -19.75 -8.13 -39.12
CA PRO A 374 -18.49 -8.87 -39.09
C PRO A 374 -17.25 -7.98 -39.25
N THR A 375 -16.14 -8.41 -38.65
CA THR A 375 -14.82 -7.75 -38.75
C THR A 375 -14.13 -8.07 -40.09
N PRO A 376 -13.51 -7.09 -40.78
CA PRO A 376 -12.77 -7.35 -42.01
C PRO A 376 -11.35 -7.90 -41.75
N THR A 377 -10.94 -8.83 -42.62
CA THR A 377 -9.61 -9.44 -42.72
C THR A 377 -8.61 -8.48 -43.38
N ALA A 378 -7.43 -8.27 -42.79
CA ALA A 378 -6.35 -7.43 -43.36
C ALA A 378 -4.92 -7.97 -43.02
N GLU A 379 -3.90 -7.53 -43.76
CA GLU A 379 -2.57 -8.13 -44.03
C GLU A 379 -1.55 -8.26 -42.87
N VAL A 380 -0.48 -9.06 -43.09
CA VAL A 380 0.65 -9.39 -42.17
C VAL A 380 1.86 -8.48 -42.45
N ARG A 381 2.44 -7.85 -41.42
CA ARG A 381 3.65 -6.98 -41.52
C ARG A 381 4.92 -7.82 -41.29
N ARG A 382 6.00 -7.59 -42.07
CA ARG A 382 7.30 -8.29 -41.98
C ARG A 382 8.43 -7.32 -41.61
N LEU A 383 9.39 -7.77 -40.80
CA LEU A 383 10.64 -7.07 -40.43
C LEU A 383 11.84 -7.83 -41.02
N ARG A 384 12.70 -7.13 -41.74
CA ARG A 384 13.97 -7.66 -42.24
C ARG A 384 15.08 -7.45 -41.22
N VAL A 385 15.75 -8.51 -40.80
CA VAL A 385 16.85 -8.48 -39.82
C VAL A 385 18.16 -8.85 -40.52
N MET A 386 19.17 -7.99 -40.42
CA MET A 386 20.52 -8.25 -40.92
C MET A 386 21.51 -8.39 -39.76
N VAL A 387 22.48 -9.31 -39.86
CA VAL A 387 23.49 -9.53 -38.83
C VAL A 387 24.88 -9.40 -39.44
N LEU A 388 25.66 -8.48 -38.88
CA LEU A 388 27.03 -8.17 -39.30
C LEU A 388 28.02 -8.42 -38.15
N ASP A 389 29.29 -8.63 -38.50
CA ASP A 389 30.43 -8.62 -37.57
C ASP A 389 30.91 -7.17 -37.28
N PRO A 390 31.90 -6.97 -36.39
CA PRO A 390 32.44 -5.63 -36.10
C PRO A 390 33.09 -4.94 -37.30
N GLU A 391 33.47 -5.69 -38.34
CA GLU A 391 34.04 -5.23 -39.60
C GLU A 391 32.99 -5.07 -40.73
N ASP A 392 31.69 -5.04 -40.37
CA ASP A 392 30.53 -4.91 -41.26
C ASP A 392 30.36 -6.05 -42.29
N LYS A 393 30.92 -7.24 -42.08
CA LYS A 393 30.70 -8.42 -42.92
C LYS A 393 29.48 -9.23 -42.46
N PRO A 394 28.67 -9.78 -43.38
CA PRO A 394 27.48 -10.56 -43.04
C PRO A 394 27.81 -11.89 -42.36
N ILE A 395 27.05 -12.23 -41.30
CA ILE A 395 27.20 -13.49 -40.56
C ILE A 395 26.02 -14.43 -40.90
N PRO A 396 26.25 -15.56 -41.60
CA PRO A 396 25.21 -16.56 -41.85
C PRO A 396 24.91 -17.41 -40.62
N ASP A 397 23.81 -18.17 -40.63
CA ASP A 397 23.45 -19.16 -39.60
C ASP A 397 23.30 -18.59 -38.18
N VAL A 398 22.98 -17.30 -38.06
CA VAL A 398 22.70 -16.67 -36.77
C VAL A 398 21.25 -16.93 -36.41
N LYS A 399 21.03 -17.54 -35.25
CA LYS A 399 19.68 -17.75 -34.71
C LYS A 399 19.14 -16.42 -34.23
N ILE A 400 18.04 -15.99 -34.84
CA ILE A 400 17.22 -14.85 -34.43
C ILE A 400 16.00 -15.37 -33.69
N HIS A 401 15.96 -15.18 -32.38
CA HIS A 401 14.80 -15.52 -31.55
C HIS A 401 13.92 -14.28 -31.38
N ALA A 402 12.68 -14.36 -31.84
CA ALA A 402 11.70 -13.28 -31.70
C ALA A 402 10.66 -13.60 -30.62
N LEU A 403 10.53 -12.71 -29.64
CA LEU A 403 9.50 -12.73 -28.61
C LEU A 403 8.55 -11.56 -28.84
N THR A 404 7.25 -11.84 -29.00
CA THR A 404 6.25 -10.79 -29.18
C THR A 404 5.11 -10.91 -28.18
N LEU A 405 4.72 -9.77 -27.58
CA LEU A 405 3.56 -9.62 -26.72
C LEU A 405 2.41 -8.99 -27.52
N THR A 406 1.18 -9.52 -27.42
CA THR A 406 0.01 -9.01 -28.17
C THR A 406 -1.20 -8.71 -27.28
N GLU A 407 -2.07 -7.78 -27.69
CA GLU A 407 -3.32 -7.44 -26.96
C GLU A 407 -4.34 -8.59 -26.90
N ASP A 408 -4.39 -9.46 -27.91
CA ASP A 408 -5.61 -10.25 -28.17
C ASP A 408 -5.85 -11.44 -27.23
N LYS A 409 -4.83 -11.90 -26.49
CA LYS A 409 -4.96 -13.03 -25.55
C LYS A 409 -3.89 -12.91 -24.47
N GLY A 410 -4.28 -12.43 -23.28
CA GLY A 410 -3.40 -12.28 -22.12
C GLY A 410 -2.29 -13.34 -22.07
N VAL A 411 -1.07 -12.90 -22.36
CA VAL A 411 0.16 -13.69 -22.47
C VAL A 411 0.10 -14.83 -23.50
N VAL A 412 0.16 -14.51 -24.78
CA VAL A 412 0.62 -15.46 -25.81
C VAL A 412 1.98 -15.01 -26.32
N LYS A 413 3.03 -15.75 -25.93
CA LYS A 413 4.37 -15.68 -26.51
C LYS A 413 4.31 -16.42 -27.85
N VAL A 414 4.34 -15.73 -28.98
CA VAL A 414 4.64 -16.38 -30.27
C VAL A 414 6.16 -16.37 -30.39
N ASN A 415 6.80 -17.41 -29.87
CA ASN A 415 8.23 -17.64 -30.08
C ASN A 415 8.41 -18.06 -31.55
N ARG A 416 9.19 -17.31 -32.31
CA ARG A 416 9.64 -17.74 -33.64
C ARG A 416 11.15 -17.62 -33.73
N ASP A 417 11.79 -18.75 -33.98
CA ASP A 417 13.19 -18.80 -34.34
C ASP A 417 13.30 -18.66 -35.86
N SER A 418 14.14 -17.75 -36.30
CA SER A 418 14.57 -17.63 -37.70
C SER A 418 16.09 -17.73 -37.75
N VAL A 419 16.65 -18.06 -38.91
CA VAL A 419 18.10 -18.21 -39.10
C VAL A 419 18.55 -17.34 -40.27
N THR A 420 19.65 -16.61 -40.12
CA THR A 420 20.18 -15.78 -41.21
C THR A 420 20.72 -16.64 -42.36
N ASN A 421 20.47 -16.19 -43.59
CA ASN A 421 21.00 -16.81 -44.81
C ASN A 421 22.48 -16.43 -45.05
N ALA A 422 23.05 -16.86 -46.19
CA ALA A 422 24.42 -16.55 -46.60
C ALA A 422 24.76 -15.04 -46.67
N ALA A 423 23.75 -14.18 -46.83
CA ALA A 423 23.91 -12.73 -46.82
C ALA A 423 23.73 -12.10 -45.42
N GLY A 424 23.63 -12.92 -44.37
CA GLY A 424 23.41 -12.48 -43.00
C GLY A 424 22.00 -11.94 -42.74
N VAL A 425 21.02 -12.27 -43.58
CA VAL A 425 19.66 -11.72 -43.53
C VAL A 425 18.62 -12.78 -43.17
N THR A 426 17.63 -12.42 -42.37
CA THR A 426 16.39 -13.19 -42.16
C THR A 426 15.17 -12.28 -42.09
N GLU A 427 13.98 -12.82 -42.34
CA GLU A 427 12.72 -12.11 -42.08
C GLU A 427 12.07 -12.62 -40.79
N VAL A 428 11.46 -11.69 -40.05
CA VAL A 428 10.67 -11.96 -38.85
C VAL A 428 9.26 -11.41 -39.10
N GLU A 429 8.27 -12.28 -39.01
CA GLU A 429 6.86 -11.88 -39.13
C GLU A 429 6.36 -11.22 -37.84
N LEU A 430 5.72 -10.06 -37.97
CA LEU A 430 5.20 -9.29 -36.84
C LEU A 430 3.68 -9.48 -36.69
N PRO A 431 3.16 -9.74 -35.47
CA PRO A 431 1.73 -9.73 -35.20
C PRO A 431 1.15 -8.32 -35.21
N LYS A 432 -0.15 -8.20 -35.52
CA LYS A 432 -0.84 -6.91 -35.74
C LYS A 432 -0.89 -6.00 -34.52
N THR A 433 -1.03 -6.58 -33.34
CA THR A 433 -1.23 -5.88 -32.05
C THR A 433 -0.01 -6.06 -31.14
N ALA A 434 1.20 -6.01 -31.69
CA ALA A 434 2.43 -6.17 -30.92
C ALA A 434 2.57 -5.03 -29.88
N LEU A 435 2.35 -5.32 -28.61
CA LEU A 435 2.60 -4.41 -27.49
C LEU A 435 4.09 -4.31 -27.16
N ARG A 436 4.86 -5.36 -27.47
CA ARG A 436 6.30 -5.45 -27.28
C ARG A 436 6.89 -6.46 -28.24
N LEU A 437 8.01 -6.13 -28.87
CA LEU A 437 8.84 -7.03 -29.67
C LEU A 437 10.24 -7.08 -29.07
N GLU A 438 10.79 -8.27 -28.88
CA GLU A 438 12.20 -8.48 -28.58
C GLU A 438 12.81 -9.44 -29.60
N LEU A 439 13.98 -9.09 -30.11
CA LEU A 439 14.79 -9.92 -30.98
C LEU A 439 16.10 -10.24 -30.27
N ARG A 440 16.52 -11.50 -30.34
CA ARG A 440 17.84 -11.96 -29.89
C ARG A 440 18.59 -12.55 -31.08
N ALA A 441 19.77 -12.04 -31.36
CA ALA A 441 20.71 -12.64 -32.29
C ALA A 441 21.81 -13.38 -31.50
N SER A 442 22.00 -14.66 -31.78
CA SER A 442 23.07 -15.46 -31.15
C SER A 442 23.65 -16.50 -32.09
N LYS A 443 24.99 -16.60 -32.10
CA LYS A 443 25.75 -17.65 -32.79
C LYS A 443 27.08 -17.87 -32.06
N PRO A 444 27.24 -18.88 -31.19
CA PRO A 444 28.53 -19.20 -30.60
C PRO A 444 29.59 -19.46 -31.71
N PRO A 445 30.83 -18.96 -31.60
CA PRO A 445 31.44 -18.21 -30.49
C PRO A 445 31.26 -16.68 -30.56
N SER A 446 30.40 -16.14 -31.42
CA SER A 446 30.06 -14.70 -31.47
C SER A 446 29.10 -14.30 -30.34
N GLY A 447 29.24 -13.08 -29.83
CA GLY A 447 28.46 -12.59 -28.69
C GLY A 447 26.96 -12.50 -29.00
N SER A 448 26.11 -12.68 -27.98
CA SER A 448 24.67 -12.49 -28.15
C SER A 448 24.29 -11.00 -28.10
N ARG A 449 23.45 -10.53 -29.03
CA ARG A 449 22.89 -9.16 -29.05
C ARG A 449 21.37 -9.23 -29.05
N PHE A 450 20.76 -8.18 -28.51
CA PHE A 450 19.31 -8.08 -28.33
C PHE A 450 18.81 -6.74 -28.83
N ALA A 451 17.59 -6.69 -29.33
CA ALA A 451 16.92 -5.45 -29.71
C ALA A 451 15.47 -5.52 -29.25
N GLY A 452 15.02 -4.50 -28.54
CA GLY A 452 13.66 -4.45 -27.98
C GLY A 452 12.93 -3.20 -28.44
N TRP A 453 11.65 -3.37 -28.73
CA TRP A 453 10.69 -2.30 -28.91
C TRP A 453 9.52 -2.60 -28.00
N GLU A 454 9.43 -1.89 -26.89
CA GLU A 454 8.16 -1.78 -26.20
C GLU A 454 7.35 -0.73 -26.96
N ILE A 455 6.06 -0.96 -27.19
CA ILE A 455 5.14 0.07 -27.65
C ILE A 455 4.45 0.62 -26.40
N PRO A 456 5.07 1.54 -25.62
CA PRO A 456 4.29 2.38 -24.76
C PRO A 456 3.51 3.28 -25.72
N GLU A 457 2.23 2.97 -25.88
CA GLU A 457 1.30 3.68 -26.74
C GLU A 457 1.65 5.18 -26.81
N ARG A 458 2.24 5.61 -27.94
CA ARG A 458 2.44 7.02 -28.35
C ARG A 458 3.51 7.90 -27.65
N MET A 459 4.63 7.37 -27.15
CA MET A 459 5.65 8.25 -26.49
C MET A 459 6.87 8.70 -27.32
N SER A 460 7.24 8.08 -28.45
CA SER A 460 8.39 8.56 -29.24
C SER A 460 8.08 8.95 -30.69
N GLY A 461 6.92 8.55 -31.22
CA GLY A 461 6.66 8.65 -32.66
C GLY A 461 7.54 7.72 -33.51
N GLU A 462 8.29 6.79 -32.90
CA GLU A 462 9.12 5.82 -33.61
C GLU A 462 8.33 4.52 -33.85
N GLU A 463 8.16 4.14 -35.12
CA GLU A 463 7.60 2.84 -35.50
C GLU A 463 8.66 1.73 -35.41
N ILE A 464 8.22 0.46 -35.28
CA ILE A 464 9.10 -0.68 -35.54
C ILE A 464 9.60 -0.55 -36.99
N PRO A 465 10.93 -0.46 -37.21
CA PRO A 465 11.46 -0.20 -38.55
C PRO A 465 11.15 -1.37 -39.49
N ALA A 466 11.13 -1.12 -40.80
CA ALA A 466 11.01 -2.20 -41.77
C ALA A 466 12.28 -3.08 -41.84
N GLU A 467 13.43 -2.51 -41.46
CA GLU A 467 14.74 -3.17 -41.44
C GLU A 467 15.49 -2.88 -40.13
N PHE A 468 16.18 -3.88 -39.58
CA PHE A 468 17.03 -3.74 -38.41
C PHE A 468 18.35 -4.51 -38.56
N THR A 469 19.47 -3.89 -38.17
CA THR A 469 20.80 -4.51 -38.30
C THR A 469 21.42 -4.75 -36.92
N PHE A 470 21.69 -6.02 -36.61
CA PHE A 470 22.57 -6.42 -35.52
C PHE A 470 24.04 -6.31 -35.93
N ARG A 471 24.88 -5.79 -35.04
CA ARG A 471 26.33 -5.93 -35.10
C ARG A 471 26.77 -6.77 -33.91
N LEU A 472 27.19 -8.01 -34.17
CA LEU A 472 27.66 -8.91 -33.11
C LEU A 472 29.11 -8.56 -32.77
N GLU A 473 29.40 -8.48 -31.47
CA GLU A 473 30.75 -8.21 -30.97
C GLU A 473 31.49 -9.51 -30.67
N SER A 474 32.81 -9.42 -30.52
CA SER A 474 33.64 -10.51 -30.00
C SER A 474 33.14 -10.99 -28.64
N ALA A 475 33.01 -12.31 -28.48
CA ALA A 475 32.69 -12.91 -27.20
C ALA A 475 33.96 -13.40 -26.50
N VAL A 476 33.86 -13.51 -25.18
CA VAL A 476 34.82 -14.21 -24.34
C VAL A 476 34.11 -15.33 -23.58
N SER A 477 34.89 -16.29 -23.10
CA SER A 477 34.38 -17.32 -22.20
C SER A 477 34.16 -16.76 -20.80
N ALA A 478 33.16 -17.28 -20.10
CA ALA A 478 33.02 -17.12 -18.66
C ALA A 478 32.65 -18.44 -18.03
N GLY A 479 33.21 -18.73 -16.86
CA GLY A 479 32.98 -19.98 -16.15
C GLY A 479 33.30 -19.87 -14.67
N CYS A 480 32.87 -20.88 -13.93
CA CYS A 480 33.05 -20.98 -12.49
C CYS A 480 33.02 -22.44 -12.06
N ARG A 481 33.55 -22.72 -10.87
CA ARG A 481 33.43 -24.02 -10.21
C ARG A 481 32.38 -23.97 -9.11
N ILE A 482 31.46 -24.92 -9.09
CA ILE A 482 30.41 -25.07 -8.08
C ILE A 482 30.81 -26.18 -7.09
N LEU A 483 30.94 -25.82 -5.82
CA LEU A 483 31.34 -26.72 -4.73
C LEU A 483 30.29 -26.72 -3.61
N ASP A 484 30.33 -27.73 -2.74
CA ASP A 484 29.61 -27.73 -1.47
C ASP A 484 30.43 -27.11 -0.32
N GLU A 485 29.82 -26.99 0.86
CA GLU A 485 30.44 -26.43 2.06
C GLU A 485 31.68 -27.19 2.54
N GLN A 486 31.89 -28.43 2.06
CA GLN A 486 33.06 -29.25 2.34
C GLN A 486 34.13 -29.13 1.25
N GLY A 487 33.90 -28.30 0.23
CA GLY A 487 34.79 -28.11 -0.92
C GLY A 487 34.71 -29.21 -1.97
N LYS A 488 33.71 -30.10 -1.90
CA LYS A 488 33.51 -31.17 -2.88
C LYS A 488 32.75 -30.62 -4.10
N PRO A 489 33.14 -31.02 -5.33
CA PRO A 489 32.41 -30.65 -6.54
C PRO A 489 30.95 -31.09 -6.55
N ILE A 490 30.08 -30.22 -7.08
CA ILE A 490 28.66 -30.51 -7.32
C ILE A 490 28.45 -30.71 -8.84
N PRO A 491 28.33 -31.96 -9.33
CA PRO A 491 28.02 -32.24 -10.73
C PRO A 491 26.54 -32.01 -11.04
N SER A 492 26.22 -31.81 -12.32
CA SER A 492 24.85 -31.67 -12.83
C SER A 492 24.03 -30.53 -12.20
N ALA A 493 24.68 -29.56 -11.57
CA ALA A 493 24.04 -28.31 -11.16
C ALA A 493 23.68 -27.52 -12.43
N LYS A 494 22.42 -27.08 -12.50
CA LYS A 494 21.91 -26.27 -13.62
C LYS A 494 22.30 -24.83 -13.39
N VAL A 495 23.16 -24.31 -14.26
CA VAL A 495 23.65 -22.94 -14.24
C VAL A 495 22.99 -22.14 -15.35
N ARG A 496 22.37 -21.04 -14.96
CA ARG A 496 21.90 -19.99 -15.88
C ARG A 496 22.69 -18.72 -15.62
N VAL A 497 23.05 -18.03 -16.69
CA VAL A 497 23.83 -16.80 -16.59
C VAL A 497 23.03 -15.67 -17.17
N TRP A 498 22.82 -14.63 -16.37
CA TRP A 498 22.18 -13.41 -16.81
C TRP A 498 23.19 -12.29 -16.93
N LEU A 499 23.11 -11.54 -18.02
CA LEU A 499 23.80 -10.29 -18.22
C LEU A 499 22.95 -9.18 -17.59
N SER A 500 23.52 -8.43 -16.67
CA SER A 500 22.89 -7.30 -15.99
C SER A 500 23.75 -6.03 -16.08
N HIS A 501 23.12 -4.86 -16.18
CA HIS A 501 23.86 -3.60 -16.15
C HIS A 501 24.04 -3.07 -14.72
N ALA A 502 25.27 -2.70 -14.35
CA ALA A 502 25.50 -1.80 -13.22
C ALA A 502 25.26 -0.36 -13.69
N ARG A 503 24.01 0.13 -13.58
CA ARG A 503 23.61 1.56 -13.66
C ARG A 503 24.28 2.41 -14.76
N GLN A 504 23.64 2.53 -15.93
CA GLN A 504 23.74 3.73 -16.77
C GLN A 504 22.37 4.11 -17.38
N PRO A 505 22.13 5.41 -17.65
CA PRO A 505 20.91 5.91 -18.27
C PRO A 505 20.73 5.41 -19.70
N ALA A 506 19.48 5.13 -20.07
CA ALA A 506 19.09 4.86 -21.44
C ALA A 506 19.43 6.05 -22.35
N SER A 507 20.23 5.82 -23.40
CA SER A 507 20.36 6.76 -24.51
C SER A 507 19.18 6.65 -25.48
N ASN A 508 18.69 7.79 -25.98
CA ASN A 508 17.51 7.99 -26.85
C ASN A 508 17.53 7.32 -28.25
N ARG A 509 17.79 6.01 -28.39
CA ARG A 509 17.69 5.29 -29.68
C ARG A 509 17.29 3.81 -29.55
N GLY A 510 16.03 3.54 -29.20
CA GLY A 510 15.50 2.17 -29.11
C GLY A 510 15.98 1.43 -27.86
N GLN A 511 15.07 0.80 -27.14
CA GLN A 511 15.31 0.28 -25.79
C GLN A 511 16.13 -1.01 -25.80
N TRP A 512 17.19 -1.04 -24.99
CA TRP A 512 17.89 -2.26 -24.57
C TRP A 512 17.24 -2.77 -23.28
N SER A 513 16.81 -4.03 -23.26
CA SER A 513 16.52 -4.73 -22.00
C SER A 513 17.82 -5.35 -21.51
N ASP A 514 18.49 -4.72 -20.55
CA ASP A 514 19.78 -5.20 -20.00
C ASP A 514 19.61 -6.21 -18.85
N LEU A 515 18.60 -7.07 -18.95
CA LEU A 515 18.44 -8.21 -18.06
C LEU A 515 18.24 -9.45 -18.93
N ILE A 516 19.33 -10.11 -19.27
CA ILE A 516 19.38 -11.03 -20.40
C ILE A 516 19.95 -12.37 -20.00
N GLU A 517 19.17 -13.43 -20.17
CA GLU A 517 19.70 -14.79 -19.99
C GLU A 517 20.59 -15.20 -21.18
N LEU A 518 21.90 -15.33 -20.94
CA LEU A 518 22.89 -15.78 -21.91
C LEU A 518 22.79 -17.29 -22.18
N THR A 519 22.35 -18.06 -21.19
CA THR A 519 22.00 -19.48 -21.31
C THR A 519 20.62 -19.63 -21.95
N GLU A 520 20.38 -20.67 -22.75
CA GLU A 520 19.03 -20.92 -23.27
C GLU A 520 18.13 -21.43 -22.12
N ARG A 521 16.93 -20.87 -21.98
CA ARG A 521 16.01 -21.20 -20.87
C ARG A 521 15.67 -22.70 -20.81
N ASP A 522 15.50 -23.32 -21.97
CA ASP A 522 15.15 -24.74 -22.09
C ASP A 522 16.39 -25.66 -22.10
N ASN A 523 17.60 -25.09 -22.13
CA ASN A 523 18.85 -25.83 -22.18
C ASN A 523 19.91 -25.16 -21.27
N PRO A 524 19.75 -25.25 -19.92
CA PRO A 524 20.71 -24.69 -18.98
C PRO A 524 22.06 -25.42 -19.06
N VAL A 525 23.14 -24.70 -18.75
CA VAL A 525 24.48 -25.31 -18.71
C VAL A 525 24.58 -26.17 -17.46
N LEU A 526 25.00 -27.42 -17.61
CA LEU A 526 25.21 -28.33 -16.50
C LEU A 526 26.68 -28.31 -16.07
N THR A 527 26.94 -28.40 -14.76
CA THR A 527 28.30 -28.61 -14.26
C THR A 527 28.80 -30.02 -14.57
N ASP A 528 30.09 -30.13 -14.90
CA ASP A 528 30.79 -31.40 -15.10
C ASP A 528 31.05 -32.16 -13.78
N ALA A 529 31.73 -33.31 -13.85
CA ALA A 529 32.06 -34.14 -12.69
C ALA A 529 32.90 -33.40 -11.63
N GLU A 530 33.69 -32.41 -12.06
CA GLU A 530 34.51 -31.56 -11.20
C GLU A 530 33.82 -30.25 -10.81
N GLY A 531 32.52 -30.11 -11.12
CA GLY A 531 31.69 -28.96 -10.75
C GLY A 531 31.91 -27.73 -11.62
N ARG A 532 32.65 -27.84 -12.73
CA ARG A 532 32.96 -26.72 -13.62
C ARG A 532 31.87 -26.55 -14.67
N TRP A 533 31.64 -25.30 -15.05
CA TRP A 533 30.79 -24.92 -16.16
C TRP A 533 31.40 -23.71 -16.88
N HIS A 534 31.10 -23.54 -18.16
CA HIS A 534 31.47 -22.35 -18.92
C HIS A 534 30.46 -22.06 -20.03
N ILE A 535 30.46 -20.80 -20.49
CA ILE A 535 29.75 -20.33 -21.69
C ILE A 535 30.70 -19.47 -22.52
N ASP A 536 30.55 -19.50 -23.84
CA ASP A 536 31.45 -18.80 -24.79
C ASP A 536 30.78 -17.64 -25.53
N ASN A 537 29.62 -17.18 -25.05
CA ASN A 537 28.82 -16.14 -25.71
C ASN A 537 28.74 -14.83 -24.90
N VAL A 538 29.69 -14.60 -23.98
CA VAL A 538 29.71 -13.40 -23.13
C VAL A 538 30.29 -12.21 -23.88
N PRO A 539 29.57 -11.08 -24.03
CA PRO A 539 30.10 -9.90 -24.72
C PRO A 539 31.36 -9.35 -24.02
N ASP A 540 32.42 -9.01 -24.77
CA ASP A 540 33.69 -8.52 -24.21
C ASP A 540 33.64 -7.07 -23.71
N ARG A 541 32.92 -6.83 -22.61
CA ARG A 541 32.76 -5.50 -21.99
C ARG A 541 32.91 -5.59 -20.48
N ALA A 542 33.94 -4.93 -19.95
CA ALA A 542 34.26 -4.97 -18.52
C ALA A 542 33.18 -4.38 -17.60
N HIS A 543 32.33 -3.47 -18.10
CA HIS A 543 31.27 -2.83 -17.32
C HIS A 543 29.98 -3.65 -17.20
N LEU A 544 29.83 -4.74 -17.96
CA LEU A 544 28.66 -5.61 -17.89
C LEU A 544 28.82 -6.60 -16.74
N SER A 545 27.83 -6.63 -15.84
CA SER A 545 27.79 -7.60 -14.74
C SER A 545 27.18 -8.92 -15.19
N LEU A 546 27.70 -10.02 -14.67
CA LEU A 546 27.14 -11.35 -14.85
C LEU A 546 26.51 -11.79 -13.54
N THR A 547 25.26 -12.22 -13.59
CA THR A 547 24.51 -12.77 -12.46
C THR A 547 24.29 -14.26 -12.69
N LEU A 548 24.69 -15.09 -11.74
CA LEU A 548 24.56 -16.54 -11.79
C LEU A 548 23.28 -16.97 -11.09
N PHE A 549 22.57 -17.92 -11.71
CA PHE A 549 21.49 -18.66 -11.07
C PHE A 549 21.82 -20.14 -11.14
N VAL A 550 22.16 -20.72 -9.99
CA VAL A 550 22.53 -22.12 -9.88
C VAL A 550 21.45 -22.86 -9.11
N SER A 551 20.89 -23.90 -9.72
CA SER A 551 19.88 -24.79 -9.12
C SER A 551 20.34 -26.24 -9.12
N HIS A 552 20.03 -26.94 -8.03
CA HIS A 552 20.33 -28.35 -7.84
C HIS A 552 19.31 -28.97 -6.85
N ASP A 553 19.01 -30.26 -6.99
CA ASP A 553 17.93 -30.90 -6.21
C ASP A 553 18.24 -30.98 -4.70
N ASP A 554 19.50 -31.18 -4.33
CA ASP A 554 19.96 -31.36 -2.94
C ASP A 554 20.63 -30.14 -2.29
N TYR A 555 20.83 -29.04 -3.04
CA TYR A 555 21.47 -27.82 -2.51
C TYR A 555 20.56 -26.61 -2.63
N VAL A 556 20.69 -25.67 -1.71
CA VAL A 556 19.92 -24.41 -1.73
C VAL A 556 20.24 -23.66 -3.01
N THR A 557 19.22 -23.41 -3.82
CA THR A 557 19.32 -22.65 -5.07
C THR A 557 19.60 -21.17 -4.75
N ASP A 558 20.54 -20.53 -5.46
CA ASP A 558 20.75 -19.08 -5.33
C ASP A 558 19.51 -18.32 -5.86
N ASP A 559 18.97 -17.39 -5.08
CA ASP A 559 17.76 -16.63 -5.43
C ASP A 559 18.08 -15.51 -6.45
N PHE A 560 17.05 -14.91 -7.05
CA PHE A 560 17.21 -13.91 -8.13
C PHE A 560 18.03 -12.67 -7.73
N SER A 561 18.30 -12.51 -6.43
CA SER A 561 19.15 -11.48 -5.83
C SER A 561 20.65 -11.69 -6.07
N GLY A 562 21.11 -12.89 -6.48
CA GLY A 562 22.54 -13.21 -6.61
C GLY A 562 23.27 -13.14 -5.26
N ASP A 563 22.60 -13.53 -4.19
CA ASP A 563 23.11 -13.39 -2.83
C ASP A 563 24.30 -14.31 -2.57
N ALA A 564 24.29 -15.55 -3.08
CA ALA A 564 25.43 -16.45 -2.92
C ALA A 564 26.62 -15.98 -3.77
N GLN A 565 26.36 -15.53 -5.01
CA GLN A 565 27.41 -14.92 -5.84
C GLN A 565 28.06 -13.71 -5.15
N ARG A 566 27.25 -12.79 -4.60
CA ARG A 566 27.75 -11.60 -3.89
C ARG A 566 28.47 -11.94 -2.59
N ALA A 567 27.93 -12.87 -1.80
CA ALA A 567 28.58 -13.34 -0.57
C ALA A 567 29.92 -14.01 -0.86
N ALA A 568 30.06 -14.68 -2.01
CA ALA A 568 31.31 -15.28 -2.47
C ALA A 568 32.28 -14.28 -3.14
N GLY A 569 31.90 -12.99 -3.27
CA GLY A 569 32.74 -11.98 -3.92
C GLY A 569 32.97 -12.22 -5.41
N ILE A 570 32.12 -13.00 -6.07
CA ILE A 570 32.27 -13.36 -7.48
C ILE A 570 31.84 -12.19 -8.35
N THR A 571 32.78 -11.69 -9.16
CA THR A 571 32.58 -10.59 -10.10
C THR A 571 32.54 -11.09 -11.54
N GLY A 572 32.02 -10.27 -12.46
CA GLY A 572 32.10 -10.56 -13.90
C GLY A 572 33.54 -10.79 -14.37
N ALA A 573 34.52 -10.11 -13.78
CA ALA A 573 35.94 -10.29 -14.10
C ALA A 573 36.46 -11.68 -13.69
N THR A 574 36.17 -12.12 -12.46
CA THR A 574 36.58 -13.45 -11.98
C THR A 574 35.90 -14.58 -12.76
N LEU A 575 34.68 -14.34 -13.26
CA LEU A 575 33.97 -15.30 -14.12
C LEU A 575 34.62 -15.41 -15.51
N ARG A 576 34.97 -14.28 -16.15
CA ARG A 576 35.68 -14.27 -17.43
C ARG A 576 37.06 -14.92 -17.36
N GLN A 577 37.73 -14.81 -16.20
CA GLN A 577 39.01 -15.48 -15.94
C GLN A 577 38.87 -16.97 -15.62
N GLY A 578 37.66 -17.46 -15.35
CA GLY A 578 37.42 -18.86 -14.95
C GLY A 578 37.97 -19.23 -13.57
N THR A 579 38.33 -18.25 -12.74
CA THR A 579 38.96 -18.47 -11.41
C THR A 579 37.95 -18.48 -10.26
N ALA A 580 36.70 -18.09 -10.53
CA ALA A 580 35.64 -18.01 -9.53
C ALA A 580 35.21 -19.40 -9.02
N THR A 581 34.93 -19.49 -7.72
CA THR A 581 34.33 -20.66 -7.07
C THR A 581 33.08 -20.23 -6.29
N LEU A 582 31.94 -20.83 -6.60
CA LEU A 582 30.68 -20.62 -5.88
C LEU A 582 30.41 -21.82 -4.98
N THR A 583 30.14 -21.57 -3.70
CA THR A 583 29.78 -22.61 -2.73
C THR A 583 28.28 -22.63 -2.54
N LEU A 584 27.63 -23.77 -2.79
CA LEU A 584 26.22 -23.99 -2.47
C LEU A 584 26.11 -24.67 -1.11
N LYS A 585 25.15 -24.20 -0.31
CA LYS A 585 24.85 -24.80 0.99
C LYS A 585 23.91 -25.99 0.83
N ARG A 586 24.08 -27.01 1.65
CA ARG A 586 23.05 -28.06 1.73
C ARG A 586 21.77 -27.47 2.30
N GLY A 587 20.67 -27.73 1.62
CA GLY A 587 19.35 -27.30 2.07
C GLY A 587 18.61 -28.39 2.83
N VAL A 588 17.49 -27.99 3.41
CA VAL A 588 16.49 -28.89 3.96
C VAL A 588 15.58 -29.34 2.82
N ILE A 589 15.47 -30.65 2.62
CA ILE A 589 14.53 -31.22 1.65
C ILE A 589 13.18 -31.36 2.35
N VAL A 590 12.23 -30.51 1.98
CA VAL A 590 10.87 -30.60 2.49
C VAL A 590 10.12 -31.69 1.72
N SER A 591 9.47 -32.58 2.45
CA SER A 591 8.64 -33.64 1.85
C SER A 591 7.41 -33.87 2.70
N GLY A 592 6.43 -34.59 2.19
CA GLY A 592 5.22 -34.87 2.97
C GLY A 592 4.16 -35.56 2.16
N ARG A 593 2.97 -35.68 2.76
CA ARG A 593 1.78 -36.25 2.13
C ARG A 593 0.60 -35.29 2.21
N VAL A 594 -0.19 -35.27 1.14
CA VAL A 594 -1.49 -34.60 1.10
C VAL A 594 -2.59 -35.65 1.15
N THR A 595 -3.48 -35.53 2.12
CA THR A 595 -4.55 -36.50 2.38
C THR A 595 -5.91 -35.80 2.55
N ALA A 596 -6.98 -36.52 2.21
CA ALA A 596 -8.34 -36.13 2.53
C ALA A 596 -8.66 -36.37 4.03
N PRO A 597 -9.77 -35.83 4.58
CA PRO A 597 -10.15 -36.05 5.97
C PRO A 597 -10.28 -37.51 6.37
N ASN A 598 -10.60 -38.41 5.44
CA ASN A 598 -10.68 -39.86 5.66
C ASN A 598 -9.32 -40.59 5.54
N GLY A 599 -8.22 -39.85 5.39
CA GLY A 599 -6.86 -40.40 5.28
C GLY A 599 -6.48 -40.90 3.88
N LYS A 600 -7.36 -40.83 2.87
CA LYS A 600 -7.01 -41.20 1.49
C LYS A 600 -6.00 -40.20 0.90
N PRO A 601 -4.98 -40.68 0.16
CA PRO A 601 -4.02 -39.79 -0.51
C PRO A 601 -4.69 -38.99 -1.64
N ILE A 602 -4.24 -37.75 -1.82
CA ILE A 602 -4.69 -36.88 -2.91
C ILE A 602 -3.56 -36.76 -3.94
N GLN A 603 -3.77 -37.34 -5.12
CA GLN A 603 -2.86 -37.24 -6.27
C GLN A 603 -3.02 -35.90 -6.99
N ASN A 604 -1.93 -35.39 -7.58
CA ASN A 604 -1.89 -34.14 -8.35
C ASN A 604 -2.34 -32.90 -7.55
N ALA A 605 -2.19 -32.92 -6.23
CA ALA A 605 -2.28 -31.70 -5.42
C ALA A 605 -1.06 -30.84 -5.73
N ILE A 606 -1.27 -29.55 -5.97
CA ILE A 606 -0.23 -28.58 -6.29
C ILE A 606 0.33 -28.04 -4.98
N ILE A 607 1.63 -28.21 -4.78
CA ILE A 607 2.41 -27.65 -3.68
C ILE A 607 3.15 -26.45 -4.22
N VAL A 608 2.76 -25.26 -3.77
CA VAL A 608 3.42 -23.99 -4.09
C VAL A 608 4.42 -23.67 -2.99
N GLN A 609 5.67 -23.47 -3.38
CA GLN A 609 6.77 -23.09 -2.51
C GLN A 609 7.08 -21.60 -2.67
N GLY A 610 6.83 -20.82 -1.62
CA GLY A 610 7.13 -19.38 -1.56
C GLY A 610 5.92 -18.46 -1.70
N ASP A 611 6.19 -17.15 -1.67
CA ASP A 611 5.19 -16.08 -1.65
C ASP A 611 4.63 -15.76 -3.05
N VAL A 612 5.52 -15.68 -4.05
CA VAL A 612 5.14 -15.36 -5.43
C VAL A 612 5.26 -16.60 -6.31
N PRO A 613 4.17 -17.10 -6.92
CA PRO A 613 4.19 -18.24 -7.81
C PRO A 613 4.66 -17.79 -9.20
N ASN A 614 5.89 -17.28 -9.30
CA ASN A 614 6.71 -17.16 -10.53
C ASN A 614 7.96 -16.29 -10.26
N ILE A 615 8.99 -16.83 -9.62
CA ILE A 615 10.27 -16.11 -9.55
C ILE A 615 11.18 -16.68 -10.63
N ALA A 616 11.30 -15.94 -11.74
CA ALA A 616 12.38 -16.04 -12.72
C ALA A 616 12.74 -17.49 -13.16
N GLY A 617 11.75 -18.27 -13.58
CA GLY A 617 11.99 -19.59 -14.19
C GLY A 617 12.46 -20.69 -13.23
N LYS A 618 12.25 -20.55 -11.92
CA LYS A 618 12.26 -21.69 -11.00
C LYS A 618 10.85 -22.32 -10.98
N PRO A 619 10.70 -23.66 -11.06
CA PRO A 619 9.42 -24.28 -10.71
C PRO A 619 9.16 -24.01 -9.23
N THR A 620 8.14 -23.22 -8.94
CA THR A 620 7.65 -22.98 -7.58
C THR A 620 6.48 -23.90 -7.24
N GLU A 621 6.03 -24.72 -8.20
CA GLU A 621 4.88 -25.60 -8.08
C GLU A 621 5.29 -27.05 -8.33
N PHE A 622 4.85 -27.94 -7.46
CA PHE A 622 5.17 -29.36 -7.50
C PHE A 622 3.90 -30.17 -7.32
N LEU A 623 3.80 -31.34 -7.95
CA LEU A 623 2.63 -32.20 -7.82
C LEU A 623 2.87 -33.34 -6.84
N THR A 624 1.83 -33.74 -6.13
CA THR A 624 1.83 -35.01 -5.40
C THR A 624 1.71 -36.21 -6.34
N ASP A 625 2.40 -37.29 -5.99
CA ASP A 625 2.30 -38.57 -6.69
C ASP A 625 0.98 -39.33 -6.39
N ALA A 626 0.83 -40.53 -6.94
CA ALA A 626 -0.36 -41.38 -6.72
C ALA A 626 -0.58 -41.78 -5.25
N ALA A 627 0.48 -41.77 -4.42
CA ALA A 627 0.41 -42.01 -2.98
C ALA A 627 0.24 -40.71 -2.18
N GLY A 628 -0.04 -39.59 -2.85
CA GLY A 628 -0.21 -38.27 -2.26
C GLY A 628 1.09 -37.66 -1.73
N ARG A 629 2.25 -38.23 -2.06
CA ARG A 629 3.55 -37.78 -1.56
C ARG A 629 4.09 -36.66 -2.44
N TYR A 630 4.79 -35.71 -1.83
CA TYR A 630 5.56 -34.70 -2.54
C TYR A 630 6.97 -34.58 -1.94
N ARG A 631 7.90 -34.12 -2.77
CA ARG A 631 9.27 -33.76 -2.38
C ARG A 631 9.63 -32.46 -3.09
N LEU A 632 9.97 -31.44 -2.32
CA LEU A 632 10.44 -30.16 -2.83
C LEU A 632 11.96 -30.19 -3.03
N PRO A 633 12.51 -29.34 -3.91
CA PRO A 633 13.93 -29.07 -3.97
C PRO A 633 14.46 -28.57 -2.63
N ALA A 634 15.76 -28.73 -2.39
CA ALA A 634 16.40 -28.28 -1.16
C ALA A 634 16.22 -26.77 -0.96
N VAL A 635 15.67 -26.40 0.19
CA VAL A 635 15.42 -25.01 0.60
C VAL A 635 16.32 -24.63 1.75
N ALA A 636 16.61 -23.33 1.89
CA ALA A 636 17.41 -22.89 3.02
C ALA A 636 16.66 -23.17 4.35
N PRO A 637 17.35 -23.54 5.43
CA PRO A 637 16.75 -23.69 6.75
C PRO A 637 16.37 -22.29 7.27
N ARG A 638 15.17 -21.84 6.90
CA ARG A 638 14.53 -20.56 7.27
C ARG A 638 13.01 -20.76 7.23
N GLU A 639 12.24 -19.73 7.58
CA GLU A 639 10.80 -19.78 7.32
C GLU A 639 10.52 -19.90 5.83
N ALA A 640 9.63 -20.83 5.50
CA ALA A 640 9.13 -21.08 4.17
C ALA A 640 7.60 -21.03 4.19
N ILE A 641 7.02 -20.54 3.10
CA ILE A 641 5.57 -20.60 2.86
C ILE A 641 5.31 -21.82 1.98
N LEU A 642 4.45 -22.71 2.45
CA LEU A 642 3.96 -23.86 1.71
C LEU A 642 2.45 -23.69 1.52
N THR A 643 2.02 -23.59 0.27
CA THR A 643 0.60 -23.50 -0.09
C THR A 643 0.20 -24.76 -0.84
N VAL A 644 -0.86 -25.43 -0.40
CA VAL A 644 -1.40 -26.63 -1.04
C VAL A 644 -2.73 -26.31 -1.71
N VAL A 645 -2.81 -26.58 -3.01
CA VAL A 645 -4.01 -26.39 -3.83
C VAL A 645 -4.39 -27.74 -4.44
N ALA A 646 -5.53 -28.27 -4.03
CA ALA A 646 -6.08 -29.49 -4.60
C ALA A 646 -7.52 -29.22 -5.07
N PRO A 647 -7.82 -29.31 -6.37
CA PRO A 647 -9.18 -29.09 -6.87
C PRO A 647 -10.22 -29.92 -6.11
N GLY A 648 -11.25 -29.25 -5.58
CA GLY A 648 -12.29 -29.87 -4.75
C GLY A 648 -12.08 -29.73 -3.23
N TRP A 649 -10.93 -29.23 -2.78
CA TRP A 649 -10.59 -29.04 -1.37
C TRP A 649 -10.21 -27.60 -1.06
N ALA A 650 -10.48 -27.12 0.15
CA ALA A 650 -10.06 -25.80 0.60
C ALA A 650 -8.52 -25.69 0.48
N PRO A 651 -7.98 -24.67 -0.22
CA PRO A 651 -6.55 -24.40 -0.19
C PRO A 651 -6.05 -24.20 1.24
N GLN A 652 -4.86 -24.69 1.53
CA GLN A 652 -4.21 -24.49 2.84
C GLN A 652 -2.86 -23.81 2.66
N MET A 653 -2.55 -22.89 3.55
CA MET A 653 -1.23 -22.25 3.63
C MET A 653 -0.63 -22.54 5.00
N ARG A 654 0.66 -22.87 5.01
CA ARG A 654 1.44 -23.00 6.24
C ARG A 654 2.74 -22.21 6.10
N ARG A 655 3.05 -21.43 7.14
CA ARG A 655 4.39 -20.90 7.36
C ARG A 655 5.14 -21.90 8.23
N VAL A 656 6.28 -22.39 7.76
CA VAL A 656 7.06 -23.46 8.40
C VAL A 656 8.45 -22.93 8.68
N ASN A 657 8.91 -22.97 9.93
CA ASN A 657 10.29 -22.64 10.27
C ASN A 657 11.19 -23.87 10.13
N LEU A 658 11.86 -24.01 8.97
CA LEU A 658 12.67 -25.19 8.64
C LEU A 658 13.98 -25.32 9.44
N GLN A 659 14.28 -24.39 10.34
CA GLN A 659 15.37 -24.55 11.31
C GLN A 659 14.94 -25.40 12.52
N HIS A 660 13.67 -25.29 12.91
CA HIS A 660 13.15 -25.83 14.16
C HIS A 660 12.09 -26.90 13.96
N GLU A 661 11.40 -26.87 12.83
CA GLU A 661 10.33 -27.81 12.48
C GLU A 661 10.85 -28.96 11.60
N PRO A 662 10.23 -30.15 11.67
CA PRO A 662 10.63 -31.28 10.87
C PRO A 662 10.50 -30.98 9.37
N PRO A 663 11.42 -31.45 8.52
CA PRO A 663 11.31 -31.33 7.06
C PRO A 663 10.09 -32.06 6.48
N GLN A 664 9.55 -33.04 7.21
CA GLN A 664 8.31 -33.71 6.87
C GLN A 664 7.10 -32.82 7.23
N GLN A 665 6.32 -32.45 6.22
CA GLN A 665 5.19 -31.53 6.32
C GLN A 665 3.94 -32.18 5.71
N ASP A 666 3.12 -32.80 6.55
CA ASP A 666 1.89 -33.42 6.07
C ASP A 666 0.71 -32.41 6.06
N PHE A 667 -0.15 -32.54 5.06
CA PHE A 667 -1.36 -31.75 4.89
C PHE A 667 -2.58 -32.65 4.88
N ARG A 668 -3.55 -32.31 5.73
CA ARG A 668 -4.88 -32.92 5.73
C ARG A 668 -5.85 -31.87 5.23
N MET A 669 -6.33 -32.06 4.01
CA MET A 669 -7.19 -31.11 3.32
C MET A 669 -8.58 -31.08 3.96
N GLU A 670 -9.20 -29.90 3.99
CA GLU A 670 -10.56 -29.71 4.48
C GLU A 670 -11.54 -29.42 3.32
N PRO A 671 -12.83 -29.73 3.45
CA PRO A 671 -13.83 -29.34 2.45
C PRO A 671 -13.87 -27.82 2.30
N GLY A 672 -13.78 -27.32 1.07
CA GLY A 672 -13.93 -25.89 0.79
C GLY A 672 -15.38 -25.45 0.74
N LYS A 673 -15.59 -24.14 0.82
CA LYS A 673 -16.92 -23.51 0.72
C LYS A 673 -17.06 -22.75 -0.59
N ALA A 674 -18.29 -22.62 -1.07
CA ALA A 674 -18.52 -21.97 -2.35
C ALA A 674 -18.42 -20.44 -2.24
N ILE A 675 -17.71 -19.80 -3.17
CA ILE A 675 -17.87 -18.39 -3.51
C ILE A 675 -18.71 -18.31 -4.79
N ARG A 676 -19.72 -17.42 -4.78
CA ARG A 676 -20.60 -17.14 -5.91
C ARG A 676 -20.63 -15.64 -6.14
N LEU A 677 -20.27 -15.23 -7.35
CA LEU A 677 -20.37 -13.85 -7.80
C LEU A 677 -21.37 -13.75 -8.94
N ARG A 678 -22.16 -12.69 -8.94
CA ARG A 678 -22.97 -12.28 -10.09
C ARG A 678 -22.46 -10.95 -10.59
N ILE A 679 -21.90 -10.93 -11.80
CA ILE A 679 -21.31 -9.74 -12.39
C ILE A 679 -22.33 -9.14 -13.37
N ILE A 680 -22.72 -7.91 -13.08
CA ILE A 680 -23.70 -7.15 -13.88
C ILE A 680 -23.14 -5.77 -14.24
N ASP A 681 -23.72 -5.12 -15.23
CA ASP A 681 -23.45 -3.72 -15.52
C ASP A 681 -24.35 -2.77 -14.68
N SER A 682 -24.15 -1.46 -14.86
CA SER A 682 -24.97 -0.44 -14.16
C SER A 682 -26.46 -0.47 -14.53
N ALA A 683 -26.84 -1.08 -15.65
CA ALA A 683 -28.24 -1.26 -16.06
C ALA A 683 -28.87 -2.54 -15.46
N GLY A 684 -28.07 -3.40 -14.82
CA GLY A 684 -28.51 -4.67 -14.26
C GLY A 684 -28.34 -5.86 -15.19
N GLU A 685 -27.81 -5.66 -16.39
CA GLU A 685 -27.57 -6.71 -17.38
C GLU A 685 -26.36 -7.56 -17.00
N SER A 686 -26.42 -8.86 -17.29
CA SER A 686 -25.36 -9.80 -16.90
C SER A 686 -24.14 -9.69 -17.81
N ILE A 687 -22.93 -9.72 -17.24
CA ILE A 687 -21.68 -9.56 -18.00
C ILE A 687 -20.97 -10.90 -18.15
N PRO A 688 -21.04 -11.54 -19.34
CA PRO A 688 -20.31 -12.78 -19.59
C PRO A 688 -18.84 -12.54 -19.88
N LYS A 689 -18.01 -13.58 -19.67
CA LYS A 689 -16.56 -13.57 -19.93
C LYS A 689 -15.75 -12.49 -19.19
N ALA A 690 -16.30 -11.87 -18.16
CA ALA A 690 -15.55 -10.96 -17.28
C ALA A 690 -14.43 -11.75 -16.60
N ASN A 691 -13.19 -11.26 -16.66
CA ASN A 691 -12.05 -11.92 -16.05
C ASN A 691 -12.10 -11.72 -14.54
N VAL A 692 -12.06 -12.80 -13.77
CA VAL A 692 -11.93 -12.80 -12.32
C VAL A 692 -10.55 -13.34 -11.99
N ARG A 693 -9.71 -12.58 -11.30
CA ARG A 693 -8.34 -12.94 -10.94
C ARG A 693 -8.15 -12.92 -9.43
N LEU A 694 -7.45 -13.91 -8.89
CA LEU A 694 -6.94 -13.86 -7.53
C LEU A 694 -5.68 -13.00 -7.51
N ILE A 695 -5.63 -12.02 -6.62
CA ILE A 695 -4.55 -11.03 -6.52
C ILE A 695 -4.00 -10.88 -5.09
N GLY A 696 -4.32 -11.82 -4.21
CA GLY A 696 -3.79 -11.87 -2.85
C GLY A 696 -4.58 -12.82 -1.94
N TRP A 697 -3.87 -13.48 -1.02
CA TRP A 697 -4.46 -14.34 0.01
C TRP A 697 -3.49 -14.48 1.20
N GLN A 698 -4.00 -14.23 2.42
CA GLN A 698 -3.22 -14.23 3.68
C GLN A 698 -1.93 -13.40 3.66
N GLY A 699 -1.93 -12.29 2.91
CA GLY A 699 -0.78 -11.41 2.76
C GLY A 699 0.30 -11.91 1.80
N THR A 700 -0.02 -12.91 0.97
CA THR A 700 0.87 -13.51 -0.04
C THR A 700 0.19 -13.56 -1.41
N ASP A 701 0.96 -13.81 -2.47
CA ASP A 701 0.45 -14.04 -3.83
C ASP A 701 0.43 -15.52 -4.24
N SER A 702 0.64 -16.44 -3.29
CA SER A 702 0.87 -17.87 -3.53
C SER A 702 -0.33 -18.65 -4.10
N LEU A 703 -1.54 -18.09 -4.03
CA LEU A 703 -2.77 -18.69 -4.58
C LEU A 703 -3.26 -17.93 -5.82
N ARG A 704 -3.44 -18.66 -6.93
CA ARG A 704 -3.78 -18.07 -8.24
C ARG A 704 -4.84 -18.85 -9.02
N ASN A 705 -5.42 -18.18 -10.00
CA ASN A 705 -6.24 -18.79 -11.06
C ASN A 705 -5.80 -18.36 -12.47
N THR A 706 -4.71 -17.62 -12.62
CA THR A 706 -4.17 -17.21 -13.91
C THR A 706 -3.54 -18.40 -14.63
N ALA A 707 -3.72 -18.47 -15.96
CA ALA A 707 -3.03 -19.46 -16.78
C ALA A 707 -1.61 -19.00 -17.08
N HIS A 708 -0.66 -19.91 -16.95
CA HIS A 708 0.74 -19.69 -17.29
C HIS A 708 1.30 -20.99 -17.90
N PRO A 709 2.03 -20.96 -19.02
CA PRO A 709 2.55 -22.17 -19.67
C PRO A 709 3.43 -23.03 -18.75
N ASP A 710 4.18 -22.38 -17.85
CA ASP A 710 5.14 -23.04 -16.97
C ASP A 710 4.56 -23.43 -15.58
N MET A 711 3.23 -23.45 -15.42
CA MET A 711 2.60 -23.72 -14.13
C MET A 711 1.38 -24.63 -14.25
N HIS A 712 1.00 -25.27 -13.13
CA HIS A 712 -0.10 -26.24 -13.12
C HIS A 712 -1.47 -25.57 -13.10
N ASP A 713 -2.46 -26.10 -13.81
CA ASP A 713 -3.80 -25.50 -13.80
C ASP A 713 -4.49 -25.75 -12.44
N THR A 714 -4.79 -24.67 -11.70
CA THR A 714 -5.45 -24.75 -10.39
C THR A 714 -6.93 -25.11 -10.47
N LYS A 715 -7.53 -25.13 -11.67
CA LYS A 715 -8.95 -25.41 -11.92
C LYS A 715 -9.93 -24.43 -11.28
N ILE A 716 -9.44 -23.31 -10.76
CA ILE A 716 -10.27 -22.19 -10.31
C ILE A 716 -10.76 -21.45 -11.55
N SER A 717 -12.06 -21.15 -11.62
CA SER A 717 -12.62 -20.44 -12.78
C SER A 717 -11.93 -19.08 -12.98
N ARG A 718 -11.73 -18.70 -14.25
CA ARG A 718 -11.08 -17.44 -14.66
C ARG A 718 -12.07 -16.40 -15.14
N GLN A 719 -13.25 -16.83 -15.56
CA GLN A 719 -14.19 -15.97 -16.27
C GLN A 719 -15.63 -16.27 -15.83
N THR A 720 -16.49 -15.27 -15.90
CA THR A 720 -17.93 -15.47 -15.76
C THR A 720 -18.50 -16.29 -16.91
N ASP A 721 -19.52 -17.07 -16.62
CA ASP A 721 -20.30 -17.78 -17.63
C ASP A 721 -21.21 -16.83 -18.42
N ARG A 722 -22.07 -17.40 -19.29
CA ARG A 722 -23.01 -16.65 -20.12
C ARG A 722 -24.02 -15.81 -19.32
N ASP A 723 -24.29 -16.17 -18.07
CA ASP A 723 -25.26 -15.51 -17.19
C ASP A 723 -24.58 -14.54 -16.22
N GLY A 724 -23.30 -14.21 -16.47
CA GLY A 724 -22.50 -13.34 -15.61
C GLY A 724 -22.16 -13.95 -14.25
N LEU A 725 -22.35 -15.26 -14.08
CA LEU A 725 -22.05 -15.95 -12.83
C LEU A 725 -20.60 -16.44 -12.83
N TRP A 726 -19.92 -16.23 -11.71
CA TRP A 726 -18.63 -16.85 -11.44
C TRP A 726 -18.72 -17.65 -10.16
N LYS A 727 -18.22 -18.89 -10.21
CA LYS A 727 -18.33 -19.83 -9.10
C LYS A 727 -16.99 -20.49 -8.84
N TRP A 728 -16.64 -20.57 -7.56
CA TRP A 728 -15.56 -21.40 -7.06
C TRP A 728 -16.10 -22.23 -5.90
N THR A 729 -16.17 -23.55 -6.06
CA THR A 729 -16.92 -24.44 -5.15
C THR A 729 -16.17 -24.85 -3.89
N TRP A 730 -14.85 -24.66 -3.86
CA TRP A 730 -13.96 -25.16 -2.81
C TRP A 730 -13.04 -24.06 -2.28
N ALA A 731 -13.55 -22.83 -2.16
CA ALA A 731 -12.78 -21.71 -1.64
C ALA A 731 -12.42 -21.89 -0.14
N PRO A 732 -11.34 -21.25 0.33
CA PRO A 732 -10.96 -21.26 1.73
C PRO A 732 -11.90 -20.39 2.58
N ASP A 733 -11.83 -20.56 3.90
CA ASP A 733 -12.59 -19.76 4.86
C ASP A 733 -11.99 -18.38 5.08
N GLU A 734 -10.69 -18.22 4.80
CA GLU A 734 -10.01 -16.93 4.89
C GLU A 734 -10.33 -16.05 3.67
N PRO A 735 -10.42 -14.72 3.85
CA PRO A 735 -10.68 -13.80 2.75
C PRO A 735 -9.62 -13.89 1.64
N VAL A 736 -10.08 -14.03 0.40
CA VAL A 736 -9.27 -13.90 -0.82
C VAL A 736 -9.53 -12.56 -1.48
N LYS A 737 -8.47 -11.91 -1.96
CA LYS A 737 -8.59 -10.68 -2.74
C LYS A 737 -8.79 -11.00 -4.20
N LEU A 738 -9.93 -10.59 -4.74
CA LEU A 738 -10.30 -10.77 -6.14
C LEU A 738 -10.24 -9.46 -6.92
N ARG A 739 -9.89 -9.57 -8.19
CA ARG A 739 -9.97 -8.51 -9.20
C ARG A 739 -10.91 -8.96 -10.30
N VAL A 740 -11.85 -8.12 -10.67
CA VAL A 740 -12.73 -8.33 -11.82
C VAL A 740 -12.44 -7.26 -12.87
N ASP A 741 -12.16 -7.69 -14.11
CA ASP A 741 -11.89 -6.80 -15.23
C ASP A 741 -12.43 -7.34 -16.56
N LEU A 742 -12.91 -6.43 -17.41
CA LEU A 742 -13.34 -6.71 -18.79
C LEU A 742 -13.10 -5.44 -19.63
N LYS A 743 -12.64 -5.59 -20.87
CA LYS A 743 -12.43 -4.45 -21.78
C LYS A 743 -13.70 -3.61 -21.90
N GLY A 744 -13.59 -2.28 -21.77
CA GLY A 744 -14.73 -1.36 -21.78
C GLY A 744 -15.40 -1.17 -20.41
N TYR A 745 -14.99 -1.92 -19.40
CA TYR A 745 -15.42 -1.79 -18.02
C TYR A 745 -14.25 -1.46 -17.11
N ALA A 746 -14.49 -0.57 -16.18
CA ALA A 746 -13.49 -0.22 -15.20
C ALA A 746 -13.31 -1.37 -14.20
N ARG A 747 -12.05 -1.66 -13.90
CA ARG A 747 -11.64 -2.74 -13.00
C ARG A 747 -12.19 -2.53 -11.59
N SER A 748 -12.56 -3.63 -10.94
CA SER A 748 -13.03 -3.68 -9.55
C SER A 748 -12.18 -4.65 -8.72
N GLU A 749 -11.87 -4.31 -7.47
CA GLU A 749 -11.14 -5.17 -6.53
C GLU A 749 -11.87 -5.24 -5.18
N PHE A 750 -11.93 -6.43 -4.57
CA PHE A 750 -12.60 -6.65 -3.28
C PHE A 750 -12.16 -7.97 -2.63
N ASP A 751 -12.36 -8.08 -1.31
CA ASP A 751 -12.17 -9.31 -0.55
C ASP A 751 -13.48 -10.07 -0.39
N ILE A 752 -13.42 -11.41 -0.39
CA ILE A 752 -14.55 -12.31 -0.15
C ILE A 752 -14.06 -13.66 0.40
N SER A 753 -14.86 -14.29 1.26
CA SER A 753 -14.55 -15.57 1.91
C SER A 753 -15.48 -16.70 1.43
N GLY A 754 -15.04 -17.95 1.56
CA GLY A 754 -15.86 -19.12 1.26
C GLY A 754 -17.13 -19.19 2.12
N GLY A 755 -18.26 -19.49 1.50
CA GLY A 755 -19.54 -19.69 2.20
C GLY A 755 -20.37 -18.43 2.40
N GLU A 756 -19.85 -17.26 2.00
CA GLU A 756 -20.63 -16.04 1.91
C GLU A 756 -21.80 -16.17 0.90
N PRO A 757 -22.91 -15.45 1.11
CA PRO A 757 -24.02 -15.43 0.16
C PRO A 757 -23.55 -14.88 -1.20
N THR A 758 -24.29 -15.20 -2.27
CA THR A 758 -23.98 -14.71 -3.62
C THR A 758 -23.84 -13.19 -3.62
N ARG A 759 -22.67 -12.70 -4.03
CA ARG A 759 -22.37 -11.27 -4.07
C ARG A 759 -22.55 -10.75 -5.49
N THR A 760 -23.37 -9.72 -5.63
CA THR A 760 -23.52 -9.01 -6.90
C THR A 760 -22.44 -7.93 -7.02
N ILE A 761 -21.69 -7.95 -8.11
CA ILE A 761 -20.67 -6.95 -8.44
C ILE A 761 -21.16 -6.18 -9.66
N VAL A 762 -21.32 -4.87 -9.49
CA VAL A 762 -21.67 -3.97 -10.58
C VAL A 762 -20.39 -3.45 -11.22
N LEU A 763 -20.05 -3.93 -12.41
CA LEU A 763 -18.97 -3.36 -13.21
C LEU A 763 -19.47 -2.11 -13.91
N LYS A 764 -18.81 -1.00 -13.60
CA LYS A 764 -19.11 0.28 -14.22
C LYS A 764 -18.32 0.40 -15.52
N ARG A 765 -18.88 1.06 -16.53
CA ARG A 765 -18.15 1.35 -17.77
C ARG A 765 -16.96 2.26 -17.49
N GLU A 766 -15.93 2.12 -18.31
CA GLU A 766 -14.79 3.05 -18.27
C GLU A 766 -15.27 4.48 -18.53
N HIS A 767 -14.68 5.45 -17.83
CA HIS A 767 -15.00 6.85 -18.05
C HIS A 767 -14.04 7.43 -19.06
N ARG A 768 -14.56 7.89 -20.20
CA ARG A 768 -13.78 8.72 -21.12
C ARG A 768 -13.95 10.17 -20.73
N ILE A 769 -12.90 10.77 -20.19
CA ILE A 769 -12.88 12.19 -19.88
C ILE A 769 -12.47 12.90 -21.17
N THR A 770 -13.34 13.76 -21.66
CA THR A 770 -13.07 14.60 -22.83
C THR A 770 -12.99 16.06 -22.42
N GLY A 771 -12.52 16.95 -23.30
CA GLY A 771 -12.53 18.38 -22.99
C GLY A 771 -11.65 19.18 -23.92
N ARG A 772 -11.61 20.48 -23.68
CA ARG A 772 -10.74 21.41 -24.39
C ARG A 772 -9.60 21.89 -23.51
N VAL A 773 -8.41 21.99 -24.08
CA VAL A 773 -7.24 22.59 -23.45
C VAL A 773 -6.87 23.82 -24.25
N THR A 774 -7.10 24.99 -23.67
CA THR A 774 -6.89 26.28 -24.33
C THR A 774 -5.93 27.16 -23.55
N ASP A 775 -5.30 28.08 -24.24
CA ASP A 775 -4.59 29.21 -23.66
C ASP A 775 -5.58 30.09 -22.87
N ALA A 776 -5.28 30.40 -21.61
CA ALA A 776 -6.15 31.19 -20.75
C ALA A 776 -6.24 32.69 -21.15
N VAL A 777 -5.29 33.19 -21.94
CA VAL A 777 -5.22 34.57 -22.41
C VAL A 777 -5.82 34.70 -23.80
N THR A 778 -5.38 33.87 -24.75
CA THR A 778 -5.83 33.99 -26.15
C THR A 778 -7.09 33.18 -26.45
N GLY A 779 -7.42 32.18 -25.63
CA GLY A 779 -8.50 31.23 -25.90
C GLY A 779 -8.17 30.22 -27.02
N ALA A 780 -6.97 30.31 -27.62
CA ALA A 780 -6.54 29.42 -28.68
C ALA A 780 -6.32 27.99 -28.14
N PRO A 781 -6.57 26.94 -28.95
CA PRO A 781 -6.27 25.56 -28.55
C PRO A 781 -4.76 25.37 -28.37
N ILE A 782 -4.35 24.64 -27.34
CA ILE A 782 -2.94 24.33 -27.11
C ILE A 782 -2.49 23.22 -28.07
N PRO A 783 -1.46 23.44 -28.91
CA PRO A 783 -1.10 22.49 -29.97
C PRO A 783 -0.71 21.10 -29.47
N ALA A 784 0.00 21.02 -28.34
CA ALA A 784 0.42 19.76 -27.72
C ALA A 784 0.52 19.90 -26.19
N PHE A 785 0.04 18.90 -25.47
CA PHE A 785 0.07 18.84 -24.01
C PHE A 785 0.03 17.38 -23.51
N HIS A 786 0.34 17.19 -22.23
CA HIS A 786 0.27 15.92 -21.54
C HIS A 786 -0.87 15.92 -20.52
N VAL A 787 -1.53 14.79 -20.37
CA VAL A 787 -2.56 14.51 -19.36
C VAL A 787 -2.02 13.44 -18.44
N ILE A 788 -1.92 13.75 -17.15
CA ILE A 788 -1.29 12.88 -16.15
C ILE A 788 -2.32 12.63 -15.04
N PRO A 789 -2.70 11.38 -14.75
CA PRO A 789 -3.58 11.10 -13.62
C PRO A 789 -2.82 11.24 -12.30
N ILE A 790 -3.46 11.89 -11.35
CA ILE A 790 -2.99 11.99 -9.96
C ILE A 790 -3.86 11.08 -9.10
N ASN A 791 -3.24 10.08 -8.48
CA ASN A 791 -3.91 9.26 -7.48
C ASN A 791 -4.09 10.08 -6.19
N VAL A 792 -5.35 10.35 -5.82
CA VAL A 792 -5.70 11.12 -4.63
C VAL A 792 -6.34 10.25 -3.53
N SER A 793 -6.32 8.93 -3.69
CA SER A 793 -6.91 7.97 -2.74
C SER A 793 -6.08 7.84 -1.46
N ARG A 794 -4.76 8.07 -1.54
CA ARG A 794 -3.89 8.09 -0.36
C ARG A 794 -4.06 9.41 0.39
N LYS A 795 -4.45 9.32 1.67
CA LYS A 795 -4.74 10.49 2.53
C LYS A 795 -3.53 11.39 2.79
N GLU A 796 -2.32 10.85 2.74
CA GLU A 796 -1.09 11.55 3.13
C GLU A 796 -0.29 12.11 1.95
N PHE A 797 -0.33 11.44 0.80
CA PHE A 797 0.48 11.79 -0.37
C PHE A 797 -0.32 11.57 -1.66
N ARG A 798 -0.36 12.59 -2.51
CA ARG A 798 -0.83 12.47 -3.89
C ARG A 798 0.34 12.02 -4.76
N ILE A 799 0.07 11.22 -5.78
CA ILE A 799 1.10 10.73 -6.69
C ILE A 799 0.65 11.00 -8.12
N ALA A 800 1.43 11.77 -8.87
CA ALA A 800 1.27 11.91 -10.31
C ALA A 800 1.81 10.66 -11.00
N GLU A 801 0.93 9.86 -11.59
CA GLU A 801 1.23 8.56 -12.20
C GLU A 801 1.69 8.78 -13.64
N ARG A 802 2.91 9.28 -13.83
CA ARG A 802 3.47 9.59 -15.16
C ARG A 802 3.63 8.38 -16.09
N ASN A 803 3.61 7.17 -15.54
CA ASN A 803 3.53 5.93 -16.34
C ASN A 803 2.17 5.73 -17.02
N GLN A 804 1.15 6.50 -16.62
CA GLN A 804 -0.19 6.53 -17.23
C GLN A 804 -0.42 7.88 -17.96
N LEU A 805 0.65 8.57 -18.35
CA LEU A 805 0.57 9.83 -19.09
C LEU A 805 -0.02 9.56 -20.48
N GLU A 806 -1.01 10.35 -20.86
CA GLU A 806 -1.55 10.41 -22.21
C GLU A 806 -1.18 11.75 -22.88
N SER A 807 -1.06 11.78 -24.21
CA SER A 807 -0.81 13.02 -24.96
C SER A 807 -2.08 13.56 -25.60
N GLY A 808 -2.31 14.87 -25.49
CA GLY A 808 -3.33 15.61 -26.22
C GLY A 808 -2.75 16.54 -27.27
N ARG A 809 -3.53 16.83 -28.32
CA ARG A 809 -3.15 17.72 -29.43
C ARG A 809 -4.30 18.61 -29.85
N GLU A 810 -3.98 19.75 -30.45
CA GLU A 810 -4.97 20.70 -31.00
C GLU A 810 -6.06 21.06 -29.98
N GLY A 811 -5.67 21.21 -28.72
CA GLY A 811 -6.56 21.51 -27.61
C GLY A 811 -7.58 20.41 -27.28
N ARG A 812 -7.47 19.18 -27.78
CA ARG A 812 -8.45 18.10 -27.53
C ARG A 812 -7.95 17.15 -26.45
N LEU A 813 -8.62 17.16 -25.30
CA LEU A 813 -8.36 16.23 -24.21
C LEU A 813 -9.20 14.97 -24.41
N ASN A 814 -8.56 13.81 -24.25
CA ASN A 814 -9.19 12.50 -24.26
C ASN A 814 -8.37 11.60 -23.34
N TYR A 815 -8.94 11.19 -22.21
CA TYR A 815 -8.29 10.33 -21.23
C TYR A 815 -9.24 9.21 -20.83
N LEU A 816 -8.76 7.96 -20.80
CA LEU A 816 -9.59 6.80 -20.46
C LEU A 816 -9.33 6.35 -19.02
N ALA A 817 -10.27 6.64 -18.12
CA ALA A 817 -10.20 6.20 -16.75
C ALA A 817 -10.77 4.78 -16.58
N THR A 818 -9.91 3.85 -16.16
CA THR A 818 -10.17 2.40 -16.11
C THR A 818 -10.26 1.82 -14.70
N HIS A 819 -10.13 2.64 -13.66
CA HIS A 819 -10.06 2.19 -12.25
C HIS A 819 -11.25 2.70 -11.43
N THR A 820 -12.13 1.79 -10.96
CA THR A 820 -13.27 2.18 -10.10
C THR A 820 -12.89 2.39 -8.64
N ASP A 821 -11.79 1.80 -8.19
CA ASP A 821 -11.36 1.80 -6.79
C ASP A 821 -10.68 3.12 -6.37
N GLN A 822 -10.18 3.88 -7.34
CA GLN A 822 -9.36 5.07 -7.11
C GLN A 822 -10.13 6.37 -7.33
N SER A 823 -9.95 7.32 -6.42
CA SER A 823 -10.23 8.72 -6.72
C SER A 823 -9.03 9.30 -7.47
N VAL A 824 -9.30 9.92 -8.62
CA VAL A 824 -8.29 10.43 -9.55
C VAL A 824 -8.53 11.92 -9.81
N GLN A 825 -7.48 12.64 -10.14
CA GLN A 825 -7.52 14.02 -10.62
C GLN A 825 -6.65 14.11 -11.88
N LEU A 826 -7.11 14.76 -12.95
CA LEU A 826 -6.27 14.96 -14.15
C LEU A 826 -5.42 16.21 -14.00
N ARG A 827 -4.12 16.07 -14.27
CA ARG A 827 -3.15 17.14 -14.44
C ARG A 827 -2.86 17.35 -15.91
N VAL A 828 -2.84 18.60 -16.36
CA VAL A 828 -2.43 18.97 -17.72
C VAL A 828 -1.15 19.79 -17.67
N GLU A 829 -0.15 19.34 -18.43
CA GLU A 829 1.16 19.99 -18.58
C GLU A 829 1.42 20.34 -20.04
N ALA A 830 1.88 21.56 -20.32
CA ALA A 830 2.31 21.98 -21.65
C ALA A 830 3.53 22.90 -21.53
N LYS A 831 4.45 22.82 -22.50
CA LYS A 831 5.63 23.69 -22.54
C LYS A 831 5.18 25.15 -22.74
N GLY A 832 5.72 26.07 -21.94
CA GLY A 832 5.33 27.49 -21.96
C GLY A 832 4.06 27.82 -21.17
N TYR A 833 3.56 26.87 -20.37
CA TYR A 833 2.36 27.04 -19.56
C TYR A 833 2.59 26.53 -18.13
N THR A 834 1.88 27.13 -17.17
CA THR A 834 1.75 26.60 -15.80
C THR A 834 0.88 25.35 -15.83
N THR A 835 1.35 24.31 -15.15
CA THR A 835 0.63 23.06 -14.92
C THR A 835 -0.70 23.32 -14.22
N GLN A 836 -1.76 22.66 -14.68
CA GLN A 836 -3.10 22.80 -14.10
C GLN A 836 -3.67 21.43 -13.71
N ASP A 837 -4.09 21.30 -12.45
CA ASP A 837 -4.89 20.17 -12.00
C ASP A 837 -6.38 20.54 -12.07
N GLY A 838 -7.24 19.65 -12.57
CA GLY A 838 -8.68 19.91 -12.58
C GLY A 838 -9.44 19.19 -11.46
N PRO A 839 -10.76 19.00 -11.54
CA PRO A 839 -11.54 18.38 -10.48
C PRO A 839 -11.16 16.92 -10.21
N LYS A 840 -11.45 16.48 -8.98
CA LYS A 840 -11.40 15.05 -8.61
C LYS A 840 -12.62 14.34 -9.17
N PHE A 841 -12.43 13.11 -9.62
CA PHE A 841 -13.50 12.24 -10.07
C PHE A 841 -13.21 10.79 -9.66
N ARG A 842 -14.23 9.97 -9.68
CA ARG A 842 -14.14 8.51 -9.55
C ARG A 842 -14.86 7.90 -10.74
N VAL A 843 -14.34 6.78 -11.23
CA VAL A 843 -15.06 6.05 -12.28
C VAL A 843 -16.36 5.53 -11.70
N GLY A 844 -17.48 5.94 -12.31
CA GLY A 844 -18.82 5.58 -11.91
C GLY A 844 -19.64 6.59 -11.10
N ASP A 845 -19.17 7.81 -10.88
CA ASP A 845 -20.01 8.89 -10.35
C ASP A 845 -20.75 9.57 -11.51
N ASP A 846 -22.08 9.76 -11.42
CA ASP A 846 -22.88 10.46 -12.43
C ASP A 846 -22.60 11.97 -12.36
N GLY A 847 -21.52 12.39 -13.03
CA GLY A 847 -21.09 13.78 -13.17
C GLY A 847 -20.40 14.01 -14.52
N PRO A 848 -20.31 15.28 -14.99
CA PRO A 848 -19.94 15.59 -16.36
C PRO A 848 -18.60 14.97 -16.79
N LEU A 849 -18.66 14.24 -17.91
CA LEU A 849 -17.57 13.57 -18.63
C LEU A 849 -16.68 14.53 -19.45
N THR A 850 -16.83 15.83 -19.17
CA THR A 850 -16.14 16.90 -19.88
C THR A 850 -15.40 17.79 -18.89
N GLN A 851 -14.10 17.92 -19.08
CA GLN A 851 -13.22 18.72 -18.26
C GLN A 851 -12.38 19.64 -19.15
N ASP A 852 -12.77 20.91 -19.22
CA ASP A 852 -12.02 21.94 -19.93
C ASP A 852 -10.89 22.50 -19.04
N PHE A 853 -9.71 22.67 -19.61
CA PHE A 853 -8.54 23.27 -19.00
C PHE A 853 -8.18 24.57 -19.72
N ARG A 854 -7.84 25.59 -18.93
CA ARG A 854 -7.40 26.89 -19.43
C ARG A 854 -6.04 27.17 -18.84
N LEU A 855 -4.99 26.76 -19.55
CA LEU A 855 -3.62 26.88 -19.04
C LEU A 855 -3.15 28.33 -19.13
N ARG A 856 -2.51 28.81 -18.07
CA ARG A 856 -1.93 30.15 -18.04
C ARG A 856 -0.53 30.11 -18.66
N PRO A 857 -0.21 30.98 -19.63
CA PRO A 857 1.15 31.11 -20.13
C PRO A 857 2.12 31.37 -18.97
N SER A 858 3.24 30.66 -18.98
CA SER A 858 4.25 30.75 -17.92
C SER A 858 5.62 30.38 -18.47
N PRO A 859 6.70 31.09 -18.11
CA PRO A 859 8.05 30.69 -18.46
C PRO A 859 8.31 29.25 -17.96
N PRO A 860 8.98 28.41 -18.76
CA PRO A 860 9.41 27.12 -18.24
C PRO A 860 10.45 27.33 -17.13
N ILE A 861 10.60 26.34 -16.26
CA ILE A 861 11.75 26.29 -15.36
C ILE A 861 12.99 26.02 -16.22
N THR A 862 14.03 26.82 -16.03
CA THR A 862 15.33 26.67 -16.70
C THR A 862 16.46 26.61 -15.67
N GLY A 863 17.55 25.94 -16.01
CA GLY A 863 18.76 25.95 -15.21
C GLY A 863 19.89 25.25 -15.95
N SER A 864 21.11 25.35 -15.41
CA SER A 864 22.28 24.67 -15.97
C SER A 864 23.01 23.84 -14.92
N ILE A 865 23.60 22.72 -15.36
CA ILE A 865 24.45 21.88 -14.53
C ILE A 865 25.91 22.16 -14.89
N LEU A 866 26.69 22.52 -13.87
CA LEU A 866 28.13 22.74 -13.97
C LEU A 866 28.89 21.65 -13.22
N ASP A 867 30.09 21.32 -13.67
CA ASP A 867 31.01 20.47 -12.92
C ASP A 867 31.67 21.25 -11.75
N ALA A 868 32.56 20.58 -11.02
CA ALA A 868 33.29 21.20 -9.91
C ALA A 868 34.19 22.37 -10.36
N SER A 869 34.68 22.36 -11.60
CA SER A 869 35.50 23.43 -12.18
C SER A 869 34.66 24.63 -12.68
N GLY A 870 33.34 24.46 -12.79
CA GLY A 870 32.41 25.46 -13.28
C GLY A 870 32.11 25.35 -14.78
N GLN A 871 32.50 24.26 -15.45
CA GLN A 871 32.19 24.02 -16.86
C GLN A 871 30.83 23.33 -17.03
N PRO A 872 30.03 23.66 -18.06
CA PRO A 872 28.75 23.02 -18.29
C PRO A 872 28.88 21.52 -18.60
N VAL A 873 27.96 20.72 -18.05
CA VAL A 873 27.97 19.26 -18.20
C VAL A 873 26.78 18.80 -19.03
N ALA A 874 27.05 18.35 -20.24
CA ALA A 874 26.06 17.75 -21.13
C ALA A 874 25.72 16.31 -20.71
N LYS A 875 24.55 15.82 -21.15
CA LYS A 875 24.11 14.42 -20.94
C LYS A 875 23.93 14.02 -19.46
N VAL A 876 23.64 14.98 -18.59
CA VAL A 876 23.30 14.72 -17.18
C VAL A 876 21.80 14.50 -17.05
N GLU A 877 21.39 13.41 -16.40
CA GLU A 877 19.99 13.24 -16.01
C GLU A 877 19.65 14.21 -14.88
N VAL A 878 18.68 15.09 -15.14
CA VAL A 878 18.08 15.99 -14.15
C VAL A 878 16.67 15.51 -13.88
N ILE A 879 16.37 15.31 -12.61
CA ILE A 879 15.08 14.81 -12.14
C ILE A 879 14.36 15.92 -11.38
N LEU A 880 13.12 16.22 -11.77
CA LEU A 880 12.23 17.13 -11.06
C LEU A 880 11.44 16.35 -9.98
N ALA A 881 11.52 16.86 -8.75
CA ALA A 881 10.73 16.43 -7.61
C ALA A 881 9.75 17.52 -7.18
N THR A 882 8.54 17.15 -6.81
CA THR A 882 7.49 18.00 -6.25
C THR A 882 6.76 17.22 -5.14
N PRO A 883 5.81 17.83 -4.40
CA PRO A 883 4.95 17.10 -3.46
C PRO A 883 4.17 15.94 -4.11
N THR A 884 3.77 16.09 -5.37
CA THR A 884 3.01 15.09 -6.13
C THR A 884 3.89 14.17 -6.98
N GLN A 885 5.13 14.58 -7.27
CA GLN A 885 6.10 13.83 -8.06
C GLN A 885 7.35 13.57 -7.23
N TYR A 886 7.54 12.35 -6.72
CA TYR A 886 8.78 12.05 -5.99
C TYR A 886 9.93 11.71 -6.95
N ALA A 887 11.16 11.97 -6.53
CA ALA A 887 12.39 11.52 -7.20
C ALA A 887 13.04 10.40 -6.40
N LYS A 888 13.35 9.27 -7.04
CA LYS A 888 14.10 8.15 -6.44
C LYS A 888 15.58 8.20 -6.85
N LEU A 889 16.48 7.99 -5.88
CA LEU A 889 17.93 7.85 -6.11
C LEU A 889 18.34 6.51 -6.73
N THR A 890 17.55 5.45 -6.52
CA THR A 890 17.97 4.06 -6.77
C THR A 890 17.32 3.40 -7.99
N MET A 891 16.27 3.99 -8.57
CA MET A 891 15.54 3.40 -9.71
C MET A 891 15.22 4.44 -10.80
N PRO A 892 15.41 4.10 -12.09
CA PRO A 892 15.22 5.02 -13.21
C PRO A 892 13.76 5.24 -13.66
N ASN A 893 12.78 4.48 -13.15
CA ASN A 893 11.44 4.47 -13.74
C ASN A 893 10.42 5.26 -12.88
N ASN A 894 9.68 6.16 -13.55
CA ASN A 894 8.56 7.00 -13.08
C ASN A 894 8.88 8.42 -12.56
N ASN A 895 10.09 8.97 -12.74
CA ASN A 895 10.38 10.37 -12.39
C ASN A 895 10.22 11.32 -13.59
N HIS A 896 9.83 12.58 -13.35
CA HIS A 896 9.88 13.63 -14.37
C HIS A 896 11.34 14.00 -14.63
N LYS A 897 11.92 13.50 -15.73
CA LYS A 897 13.36 13.63 -15.99
C LYS A 897 13.63 14.23 -17.37
N ILE A 898 14.75 14.93 -17.46
CA ILE A 898 15.30 15.40 -18.73
C ILE A 898 16.82 15.24 -18.72
N ILE A 899 17.41 15.23 -19.91
CA ILE A 899 18.85 15.15 -20.10
C ILE A 899 19.36 16.55 -20.48
N THR A 900 20.44 17.01 -19.86
CA THR A 900 21.04 18.31 -20.20
C THR A 900 21.56 18.32 -21.63
N ASP A 901 21.38 19.45 -22.32
CA ASP A 901 21.90 19.67 -23.67
C ASP A 901 23.42 19.90 -23.68
N ALA A 902 23.98 20.20 -24.86
CA ALA A 902 25.42 20.47 -25.02
C ALA A 902 25.94 21.66 -24.19
N SER A 903 25.05 22.57 -23.80
CA SER A 903 25.34 23.72 -22.93
C SER A 903 25.10 23.43 -21.45
N GLY A 904 24.81 22.18 -21.09
CA GLY A 904 24.49 21.77 -19.73
C GLY A 904 23.13 22.26 -19.24
N THR A 905 22.27 22.75 -20.13
CA THR A 905 20.99 23.37 -19.78
C THR A 905 19.88 22.33 -19.70
N PHE A 906 18.96 22.51 -18.75
CA PHE A 906 17.73 21.73 -18.63
C PHE A 906 16.50 22.63 -18.61
N THR A 907 15.35 22.09 -18.98
CA THR A 907 14.09 22.83 -19.00
C THR A 907 12.92 21.95 -18.59
N PHE A 908 12.07 22.42 -17.67
CA PHE A 908 10.83 21.77 -17.27
C PHE A 908 9.63 22.70 -17.43
N PRO A 909 8.41 22.19 -17.67
CA PRO A 909 7.20 22.98 -17.48
C PRO A 909 7.11 23.51 -16.04
N ASP A 910 6.44 24.65 -15.84
CA ASP A 910 6.16 25.17 -14.50
C ASP A 910 5.17 24.23 -13.78
N PRO A 911 5.57 23.55 -12.69
CA PRO A 911 4.77 22.54 -12.02
C PRO A 911 3.65 23.12 -11.14
N ALA A 912 3.57 24.45 -10.98
CA ALA A 912 2.65 25.12 -10.05
C ALA A 912 2.79 24.67 -8.57
N GLU A 913 3.89 24.00 -8.23
CA GLU A 913 4.17 23.41 -6.93
C GLU A 913 5.59 23.80 -6.48
N PRO A 914 5.89 23.77 -5.17
CA PRO A 914 7.27 23.75 -4.72
C PRO A 914 8.01 22.60 -5.39
N TRP A 915 9.20 22.86 -5.89
CA TRP A 915 9.93 21.89 -6.70
C TRP A 915 11.39 21.80 -6.29
N ALA A 916 12.01 20.67 -6.60
CA ALA A 916 13.44 20.47 -6.44
C ALA A 916 13.98 19.79 -7.68
N VAL A 917 15.21 20.09 -8.04
CA VAL A 917 15.94 19.38 -9.08
C VAL A 917 17.04 18.56 -8.47
N LEU A 918 17.20 17.34 -8.98
CA LEU A 918 18.25 16.42 -8.60
C LEU A 918 18.98 16.01 -9.87
N ALA A 919 20.21 16.49 -10.02
CA ALA A 919 21.12 16.06 -11.08
C ALA A 919 22.09 15.03 -10.51
N GLN A 920 22.34 13.95 -11.26
CA GLN A 920 23.21 12.87 -10.81
C GLN A 920 24.18 12.44 -11.90
N THR A 921 25.42 12.20 -11.47
CA THR A 921 26.49 11.64 -12.30
C THR A 921 27.30 10.64 -11.46
N ASP A 922 28.16 9.87 -12.11
CA ASP A 922 29.07 8.97 -11.39
C ASP A 922 30.03 9.72 -10.45
N SER A 923 30.41 10.94 -10.81
CA SER A 923 31.39 11.76 -10.09
C SER A 923 30.77 12.68 -9.02
N GLY A 924 29.47 12.98 -9.11
CA GLY A 924 28.82 13.88 -8.17
C GLY A 924 27.32 14.05 -8.36
N TYR A 925 26.74 14.91 -7.55
CA TYR A 925 25.30 15.23 -7.56
C TYR A 925 25.09 16.75 -7.44
N ALA A 926 23.97 17.25 -7.91
CA ALA A 926 23.51 18.59 -7.55
C ALA A 926 22.06 18.54 -7.12
N ILE A 927 21.72 19.30 -6.08
CA ILE A 927 20.36 19.41 -5.59
C ILE A 927 20.03 20.82 -5.14
N ALA A 928 18.87 21.29 -5.54
CA ALA A 928 18.32 22.57 -5.07
C ALA A 928 16.80 22.48 -4.97
N GLU A 929 16.24 23.14 -3.96
CA GLU A 929 14.81 23.26 -3.73
C GLU A 929 14.37 24.70 -3.93
N PHE A 930 13.20 24.89 -4.54
CA PHE A 930 12.65 26.18 -4.90
C PHE A 930 11.15 26.25 -4.55
N PRO A 931 10.64 27.45 -4.22
CA PRO A 931 9.21 27.65 -4.01
C PRO A 931 8.43 27.57 -5.33
N ALA A 932 7.10 27.41 -5.24
CA ALA A 932 6.22 27.48 -6.40
C ALA A 932 6.33 28.87 -7.09
N GLY A 933 6.24 28.89 -8.43
CA GLY A 933 6.36 30.12 -9.23
C GLY A 933 7.79 30.64 -9.42
N HIS A 934 8.80 29.89 -8.97
CA HIS A 934 10.20 30.16 -9.30
C HIS A 934 10.58 29.45 -10.60
N HIS A 935 11.20 30.18 -11.55
CA HIS A 935 11.47 29.68 -12.90
C HIS A 935 12.96 29.56 -13.23
N ASP A 936 13.86 30.21 -12.50
CA ASP A 936 15.30 30.15 -12.76
C ASP A 936 16.01 29.36 -11.67
N ALA A 937 16.44 28.14 -11.97
CA ALA A 937 17.24 27.33 -11.05
C ALA A 937 18.68 27.87 -10.88
N GLY A 938 19.10 28.80 -11.75
CA GLY A 938 20.49 29.23 -11.88
C GLY A 938 21.42 28.11 -12.33
N SER A 939 22.70 28.29 -12.05
CA SER A 939 23.74 27.29 -12.30
C SER A 939 24.01 26.43 -11.07
N LEU A 940 23.69 25.15 -11.17
CA LEU A 940 23.87 24.17 -10.12
C LEU A 940 25.18 23.42 -10.32
N ARG A 941 26.11 23.56 -9.38
CA ARG A 941 27.39 22.84 -9.40
C ARG A 941 27.26 21.45 -8.83
N LEU A 942 27.82 20.46 -9.53
CA LEU A 942 27.98 19.10 -9.03
C LEU A 942 28.92 19.09 -7.82
N GLN A 943 28.42 18.57 -6.72
CA GLN A 943 29.15 18.32 -5.49
C GLN A 943 29.56 16.84 -5.41
N PRO A 944 30.71 16.52 -4.80
CA PRO A 944 31.13 15.15 -4.62
C PRO A 944 30.18 14.41 -3.66
N TRP A 945 29.88 13.15 -3.99
CA TRP A 945 29.12 12.27 -3.11
C TRP A 945 29.79 12.11 -1.74
N ALA A 946 29.01 12.01 -0.67
CA ALA A 946 29.51 11.45 0.58
C ALA A 946 29.57 9.91 0.46
N SER A 947 30.36 9.29 1.33
CA SER A 947 30.37 7.83 1.48
C SER A 947 30.27 7.45 2.95
N VAL A 948 29.59 6.35 3.22
CA VAL A 948 29.45 5.80 4.56
C VAL A 948 29.95 4.37 4.52
N ARG A 949 30.97 4.06 5.32
CA ARG A 949 31.42 2.68 5.53
C ARG A 949 31.28 2.31 6.99
N GLY A 950 31.18 1.03 7.28
CA GLY A 950 31.01 0.61 8.64
C GLY A 950 31.23 -0.87 8.84
N ARG A 951 31.14 -1.27 10.10
CA ARG A 951 31.08 -2.68 10.48
C ARG A 951 29.94 -2.91 11.44
N PHE A 952 29.20 -3.97 11.18
CA PHE A 952 28.20 -4.52 12.07
C PHE A 952 28.81 -5.66 12.88
N ARG A 953 28.60 -5.62 14.20
CA ARG A 953 29.01 -6.68 15.12
C ARG A 953 27.90 -7.02 16.10
N GLU A 954 27.73 -8.30 16.37
CA GLU A 954 26.84 -8.80 17.41
C GLU A 954 27.71 -9.45 18.50
N LEU A 955 27.55 -9.03 19.76
CA LEU A 955 28.37 -9.49 20.90
C LEU A 955 29.90 -9.46 20.60
N GLY A 956 30.34 -8.46 19.83
CA GLY A 956 31.74 -8.28 19.43
C GLY A 956 32.21 -9.09 18.22
N ARG A 957 31.39 -10.01 17.68
CA ARG A 957 31.71 -10.81 16.49
C ARG A 957 31.14 -10.19 15.21
N PRO A 958 31.86 -10.20 14.08
CA PRO A 958 31.32 -9.75 12.80
C PRO A 958 30.19 -10.68 12.34
N VAL A 959 29.12 -10.11 11.79
CA VAL A 959 27.97 -10.88 11.26
C VAL A 959 27.78 -10.57 9.78
N PRO A 960 27.91 -11.56 8.87
CA PRO A 960 27.65 -11.39 7.45
C PRO A 960 26.15 -11.43 7.11
N GLY A 961 25.78 -10.83 5.98
CA GLY A 961 24.42 -10.90 5.42
C GLY A 961 23.37 -10.06 6.16
N VAL A 962 23.77 -9.16 7.07
CA VAL A 962 22.88 -8.24 7.77
C VAL A 962 22.49 -7.12 6.82
N GLN A 963 21.18 -6.85 6.68
CA GLN A 963 20.71 -5.76 5.84
C GLN A 963 20.95 -4.44 6.56
N ILE A 964 21.72 -3.55 5.94
CA ILE A 964 21.95 -2.19 6.42
C ILE A 964 21.19 -1.24 5.51
N ILE A 965 20.37 -0.40 6.13
CA ILE A 965 19.58 0.62 5.44
C ILE A 965 20.11 1.99 5.87
N LEU A 966 20.38 2.83 4.89
CA LEU A 966 20.68 4.24 5.08
C LEU A 966 19.53 5.07 4.54
N GLU A 967 18.94 5.88 5.40
CA GLU A 967 17.83 6.78 5.07
C GLU A 967 18.20 8.23 5.36
N PRO A 968 18.16 9.14 4.37
CA PRO A 968 18.28 10.56 4.62
C PRO A 968 17.14 11.02 5.52
N ASP A 969 17.45 11.77 6.58
CA ASP A 969 16.46 12.43 7.44
C ASP A 969 15.93 13.69 6.75
N ARG A 970 15.38 13.51 5.55
CA ARG A 970 14.60 14.55 4.90
C ARG A 970 13.21 14.47 5.47
N LEU A 971 12.85 15.51 6.21
CA LEU A 971 11.50 15.75 6.72
C LEU A 971 10.51 15.76 5.54
N ASN A 972 10.01 14.57 5.16
CA ASN A 972 8.99 14.35 4.14
C ASN A 972 7.68 14.98 4.63
N GLY A 973 7.54 16.29 4.46
CA GLY A 973 6.29 17.00 4.65
C GLY A 973 5.43 16.84 3.39
N PRO A 974 4.10 16.72 3.51
CA PRO A 974 3.20 16.57 2.36
C PRO A 974 3.19 17.79 1.41
N SER A 975 3.90 18.86 1.74
CA SER A 975 3.97 20.12 0.99
C SER A 975 5.39 20.46 0.50
N ARG A 976 6.36 19.56 0.62
CA ARG A 976 7.74 19.75 0.14
C ARG A 976 8.03 18.81 -1.05
N PRO A 977 9.00 19.16 -1.92
CA PRO A 977 9.53 18.24 -2.91
C PRO A 977 9.97 16.93 -2.27
N ARG A 978 9.59 15.80 -2.86
CA ARG A 978 9.85 14.47 -2.29
C ARG A 978 11.04 13.84 -2.99
N ILE A 979 12.10 13.57 -2.24
CA ILE A 979 13.29 12.88 -2.77
C ILE A 979 13.54 11.67 -1.89
N GLU A 980 13.27 10.49 -2.44
CA GLU A 980 13.44 9.21 -1.79
C GLU A 980 14.88 8.73 -1.97
N GLY A 981 15.64 8.78 -0.87
CA GLY A 981 17.05 8.42 -0.87
C GLY A 981 17.41 7.20 -0.04
N LYS A 982 16.43 6.32 0.20
CA LYS A 982 16.66 5.06 0.92
C LYS A 982 17.66 4.20 0.14
N LEU A 983 18.79 3.88 0.76
CA LEU A 983 19.81 2.99 0.25
C LEU A 983 19.84 1.72 1.10
N GLY A 984 20.04 0.57 0.47
CA GLY A 984 20.21 -0.71 1.14
C GLY A 984 21.49 -1.39 0.70
N THR A 985 22.20 -2.00 1.64
CA THR A 985 23.35 -2.88 1.39
C THR A 985 23.33 -4.04 2.38
N VAL A 986 24.23 -5.01 2.22
CA VAL A 986 24.39 -6.14 3.13
C VAL A 986 25.82 -6.23 3.63
N THR A 987 26.01 -6.75 4.83
CA THR A 987 27.35 -6.92 5.41
C THR A 987 28.12 -8.08 4.77
N ASP A 988 29.43 -7.93 4.58
CA ASP A 988 30.34 -8.97 4.10
C ASP A 988 30.74 -9.97 5.21
N ALA A 989 31.60 -10.94 4.88
CA ALA A 989 32.13 -11.96 5.81
C ALA A 989 32.77 -11.37 7.09
N ASP A 990 33.34 -10.17 6.99
CA ASP A 990 33.96 -9.42 8.09
C ASP A 990 32.99 -8.46 8.80
N GLY A 991 31.70 -8.54 8.47
CA GLY A 991 30.64 -7.66 8.96
C GLY A 991 30.72 -6.24 8.38
N ARG A 992 31.52 -5.99 7.34
CA ARG A 992 31.70 -4.65 6.76
C ARG A 992 30.58 -4.32 5.79
N PHE A 993 30.22 -3.05 5.72
CA PHE A 993 29.27 -2.53 4.75
C PHE A 993 29.75 -1.18 4.22
N GLU A 994 29.31 -0.84 3.00
CA GLU A 994 29.64 0.44 2.37
C GLU A 994 28.47 0.98 1.54
N PHE A 995 28.30 2.29 1.64
CA PHE A 995 27.48 3.12 0.78
C PHE A 995 28.40 4.14 0.08
N PRO A 996 28.84 3.86 -1.16
CA PRO A 996 29.83 4.68 -1.85
C PRO A 996 29.28 6.02 -2.37
N ARG A 997 27.95 6.13 -2.51
CA ARG A 997 27.26 7.33 -3.01
C ARG A 997 26.07 7.66 -2.13
N VAL A 998 26.28 8.56 -1.18
CA VAL A 998 25.27 9.03 -0.22
C VAL A 998 25.06 10.52 -0.43
N LEU A 999 23.79 10.95 -0.43
CA LEU A 999 23.48 12.38 -0.39
C LEU A 999 23.93 12.97 0.97
N PRO A 1000 24.78 14.01 0.97
CA PRO A 1000 25.12 14.79 2.15
C PRO A 1000 23.90 15.36 2.88
N GLY A 1001 24.08 15.64 4.16
CA GLY A 1001 23.09 16.06 5.13
C GLY A 1001 22.85 15.02 6.22
N LEU A 1002 21.81 15.24 7.01
CA LEU A 1002 21.41 14.34 8.07
C LEU A 1002 20.89 13.02 7.47
N VAL A 1003 21.52 11.91 7.82
CA VAL A 1003 21.14 10.56 7.44
C VAL A 1003 21.08 9.67 8.68
N THR A 1004 20.32 8.59 8.60
CA THR A 1004 20.26 7.56 9.63
C THR A 1004 20.70 6.24 9.03
N VAL A 1005 21.59 5.55 9.74
CA VAL A 1005 22.01 4.19 9.40
C VAL A 1005 21.33 3.25 10.38
N GLN A 1006 20.64 2.25 9.85
CA GLN A 1006 19.90 1.28 10.63
C GLN A 1006 20.23 -0.14 10.14
N SER A 1007 20.51 -1.02 11.07
CA SER A 1007 20.65 -2.46 10.79
C SER A 1007 19.29 -3.14 10.94
N TYR A 1008 19.01 -4.05 10.02
CA TYR A 1008 17.86 -4.95 10.06
C TYR A 1008 18.41 -6.35 10.18
N LEU A 1009 18.33 -6.90 11.39
CA LEU A 1009 18.61 -8.30 11.63
C LEU A 1009 17.42 -9.09 11.13
N LYS A 1010 17.67 -9.97 10.18
CA LYS A 1010 16.66 -10.93 9.76
C LYS A 1010 16.44 -11.87 10.95
N ALA A 1011 15.22 -11.88 11.51
CA ALA A 1011 14.85 -12.87 12.52
C ALA A 1011 15.10 -14.28 11.96
N GLU A 1012 15.28 -15.28 12.81
CA GLU A 1012 15.39 -16.69 12.38
C GLU A 1012 14.18 -17.13 11.53
N SER A 1013 13.02 -16.47 11.71
CA SER A 1013 11.84 -16.62 10.87
C SER A 1013 11.96 -15.93 9.49
N GLY A 1014 12.91 -15.05 9.20
CA GLY A 1014 13.12 -14.57 7.84
C GLY A 1014 12.02 -13.69 7.20
N THR A 1015 10.86 -13.51 7.84
CA THR A 1015 9.78 -12.57 7.46
C THR A 1015 9.78 -11.30 8.32
N THR A 1016 10.27 -11.40 9.55
CA THR A 1016 10.41 -10.27 10.48
C THR A 1016 11.85 -9.77 10.50
N PHE A 1017 12.02 -8.47 10.34
CA PHE A 1017 13.30 -7.82 10.59
C PHE A 1017 13.22 -7.13 11.95
N HIS A 1018 14.19 -7.41 12.82
CA HIS A 1018 14.35 -6.64 14.05
C HIS A 1018 15.12 -5.36 13.73
N PRO A 1019 14.53 -4.18 13.97
CA PRO A 1019 15.25 -2.92 13.82
C PRO A 1019 16.32 -2.87 14.92
N GLY A 1020 17.59 -2.95 14.51
CA GLY A 1020 18.73 -2.73 15.39
C GLY A 1020 19.00 -1.25 15.63
N ALA A 1021 20.17 -0.95 16.20
CA ALA A 1021 20.55 0.42 16.57
C ALA A 1021 20.45 1.40 15.38
N ILE A 1022 19.74 2.51 15.60
CA ILE A 1022 19.67 3.64 14.66
C ILE A 1022 20.80 4.60 15.00
N LYS A 1023 21.66 4.89 14.02
CA LYS A 1023 22.76 5.83 14.18
C LYS A 1023 22.60 7.03 13.23
N PRO A 1024 22.31 8.23 13.75
CA PRO A 1024 22.29 9.43 12.94
C PRO A 1024 23.72 9.87 12.57
N LEU A 1025 23.88 10.42 11.38
CA LEU A 1025 25.11 11.03 10.87
C LEU A 1025 24.74 12.32 10.15
N ASP A 1026 25.55 13.36 10.31
CA ASP A 1026 25.46 14.56 9.48
C ASP A 1026 26.66 14.57 8.52
N LEU A 1027 26.39 14.33 7.23
CA LEU A 1027 27.41 14.14 6.21
C LEU A 1027 27.65 15.42 5.42
N GLN A 1028 28.89 15.81 5.24
CA GLN A 1028 29.31 16.88 4.34
C GLN A 1028 29.63 16.34 2.94
N PRO A 1029 29.54 17.15 1.87
CA PRO A 1029 29.95 16.74 0.53
C PRO A 1029 31.39 16.21 0.49
N GLY A 1030 31.58 15.05 -0.15
CA GLY A 1030 32.88 14.37 -0.22
C GLY A 1030 33.35 13.69 1.08
N GLN A 1031 32.60 13.83 2.19
CA GLN A 1031 32.98 13.22 3.47
C GLN A 1031 32.90 11.69 3.38
N ARG A 1032 33.90 11.03 3.96
CA ARG A 1032 33.87 9.61 4.26
C ARG A 1032 33.57 9.43 5.74
N ALA A 1033 32.40 8.89 6.07
CA ALA A 1033 32.01 8.62 7.45
C ALA A 1033 32.19 7.15 7.79
N GLU A 1034 32.66 6.87 9.01
CA GLU A 1034 32.76 5.53 9.56
C GLU A 1034 31.72 5.28 10.65
N VAL A 1035 31.03 4.15 10.55
CA VAL A 1035 29.95 3.79 11.46
C VAL A 1035 30.18 2.39 12.01
N TRP A 1036 30.31 2.32 13.34
CA TRP A 1036 30.22 1.08 14.08
C TRP A 1036 28.78 0.89 14.54
N THR A 1037 28.16 -0.22 14.14
CA THR A 1037 26.85 -0.66 14.60
C THR A 1037 27.06 -1.91 15.45
N SER A 1038 26.62 -1.86 16.71
CA SER A 1038 26.70 -2.98 17.64
C SER A 1038 25.38 -3.12 18.40
N GLU A 1039 24.86 -4.33 18.52
CA GLU A 1039 23.83 -4.62 19.51
C GLU A 1039 24.50 -4.96 20.86
N GLY A 1040 24.16 -4.17 21.88
CA GLY A 1040 24.51 -4.50 23.27
C GLY A 1040 23.59 -5.61 23.81
N PRO A 1041 23.95 -6.25 24.94
CA PRO A 1041 23.18 -7.37 25.49
C PRO A 1041 21.83 -6.88 26.02
N GLY A 1042 20.83 -6.89 25.14
CA GLY A 1042 19.46 -6.41 25.38
C GLY A 1042 18.38 -7.48 25.28
N ARG A 1043 18.73 -8.75 25.63
CA ARG A 1043 17.89 -9.93 25.90
C ARG A 1043 16.96 -10.51 24.78
N PRO A 1044 16.72 -11.83 24.84
CA PRO A 1044 16.29 -12.69 23.72
C PRO A 1044 14.83 -12.56 23.31
#